data_AF-A0A1W1X214-F1
#
_entry.id   AF-A0A1W1X214-F1
#
_cell.length_a   1.000
_cell.length_b   1.000
_cell.length_c   1.000
_cell.angle_alpha   90.00
_cell.angle_beta   90.00
_cell.angle_gamma   90.00
#
_symmetry.space_group_name_H-M   'P 1'
#
loop_
_entity.id
_entity.type
_entity.pdbx_description
1 polymer ?
#
loop_
_entity_poly.entity_id
_entity_poly.type
_entity_poly.pdbx_seq_one_letter_code
_entity_poly.pdbx_strand_id
1 'polypeptide(L)'
;MEDVRPLNPSVHPDPDWFLQRVRQGLACRGHVRDTRIPESLAGLAGVVSVLRAVVDEVRVLLGEDGEKTQGFVQSVRERKEDPWGRDPEGHWADFLTCALARTDWRERDVVEMAVSYLHSIRDRLSPALVHSLADYEALSRGRGGERDRVMAGLIGESRGCLGGLLYAYGKLEESAAAQPFHASQLARLCRLMAWMLGCGETMGPGPETLNEADDEDLWRWMQKLLDAAWAERGLPFPIKDLEKASLYLLERFPASSPHHGHFVRYLLEEDAAYRRILRTFYAPGEVRRQAFRDEVARFNRLPEHAAHRVVYDPEEEEPLVRALFFRPDVVDCFVARERAKELYRALPGLEPRAYLPRVLHETQSLFGYVTPEACERITQCLRLDMDDVIRAVASFKQYGADPSGDILIYVCKGTACFLRGQPRLSRRLGREIGAGREQIGSHGIQYVEMDCFGVCHLAPVIRAGGRFYGNQREEDIPALVKRLVTGPDYDNRRVFIQRLLEKLLSEHRSEPVGELTVSRVGMVSKEEARGQLPLSAWREEFRGRALLLDGIGRVFVAAADTEDTSERFLGRLVEEAVCFRYDAPWQQCAYGAVLPDAHGMVRAWVNVPELWEESFLESTVRPMVEVHDGRVILKADSERFVLGERKDHVLLVESEEHYVMVVLEDDAATASVSAPSPREEKGREAGGFPAGQDRVVLDFARKGRPEDMEDYMAAGGYETVFRVLGSGGEEPWPPERIVEEVSAARLRGRGGAGFPTGKKWEAVRRAVCRVDESDGNKDCVKLIVANGDEGDPGAFMDRTLIEEKPHQVLEGMILAAIAVGARYGVIYVRKEYEDAVRSLENALFQARRKGLLGRNVLGVPGLDFDVEIRLGAGAFVAGEKRAIMRAIEGKPAEPTINAPSNTVRGLWGKPTLLNNVETFANIPVILSGGSRWYASLGTARSGGTKIFSVAGIVKRTGLVEVRFGRTLADVIEICGGIQEGKHLAGVQIGGPSGAILSLTGPRAYLLHTPLDFDTFSEAGAMLGSGGLVFIGDDDDVVRLARHFTDWLREESCGQCPACFRGTEALGRALDRILFGVGTADDIHRLWALGDMIQAGSQCGLGTTAANPVTSALRFFPAAFLHYLLANPEMDLRSLFECLEALRLLTRQDVMRGAGRSRQVVGQSFTLRRHLARFLVEELERMDRWRPSWEKRTERFLELLGLSRWEAGEREVSCQWTEAA
;
A
#
# COMPACT_ATOMS: atom_id res chain seq x y z
N MET A 1 26.15 19.97 31.75
CA MET A 1 26.37 18.55 31.38
C MET A 1 26.58 17.65 32.59
N GLU A 2 27.21 18.13 33.67
CA GLU A 2 27.45 17.30 34.89
C GLU A 2 26.18 16.84 35.63
N ASP A 3 25.05 17.54 35.47
CA ASP A 3 23.76 17.17 36.08
C ASP A 3 22.94 16.11 35.30
N VAL A 4 23.39 15.72 34.09
CA VAL A 4 22.70 14.70 33.26
C VAL A 4 23.31 13.34 33.56
N ARG A 5 23.25 12.89 34.82
CA ARG A 5 23.68 11.52 35.17
C ARG A 5 22.70 10.49 34.58
N PRO A 6 23.20 9.35 34.07
CA PRO A 6 22.36 8.25 33.59
C PRO A 6 21.45 7.72 34.71
N LEU A 7 20.39 7.00 34.29
CA LEU A 7 19.39 6.32 35.12
C LEU A 7 19.95 5.96 36.51
N ASN A 8 19.41 6.56 37.57
CA ASN A 8 19.56 6.03 38.92
C ASN A 8 18.28 5.24 39.26
N PRO A 9 18.27 3.91 39.04
CA PRO A 9 17.08 3.08 39.20
C PRO A 9 16.60 2.94 40.66
N SER A 10 17.32 3.51 41.63
CA SER A 10 16.88 3.61 43.02
C SER A 10 15.92 4.78 43.30
N VAL A 11 15.65 5.64 42.30
CA VAL A 11 14.67 6.73 42.39
C VAL A 11 13.30 6.22 41.92
N HIS A 12 12.31 6.16 42.83
CA HIS A 12 10.92 5.96 42.44
C HIS A 12 10.41 7.20 41.69
N PRO A 13 9.89 7.06 40.46
CA PRO A 13 9.38 8.21 39.72
C PRO A 13 8.13 8.75 40.42
N ASP A 14 8.21 9.99 40.88
CA ASP A 14 7.06 10.76 41.37
C ASP A 14 6.79 11.96 40.43
N PRO A 15 5.62 12.62 40.55
CA PRO A 15 5.29 13.75 39.69
C PRO A 15 6.29 14.91 39.76
N ASP A 16 6.94 15.17 40.91
CA ASP A 16 7.90 16.28 41.08
C ASP A 16 9.19 16.03 40.33
N TRP A 17 9.76 14.85 40.56
CA TRP A 17 10.94 14.36 39.86
C TRP A 17 10.70 14.36 38.34
N PHE A 18 9.53 13.89 37.90
CA PHE A 18 9.19 13.80 36.49
C PHE A 18 9.10 15.18 35.82
N LEU A 19 8.41 16.14 36.45
CA LEU A 19 8.33 17.51 35.94
C LEU A 19 9.71 18.19 35.90
N GLN A 20 10.53 17.98 36.92
CA GLN A 20 11.89 18.50 36.98
C GLN A 20 12.74 17.92 35.83
N ARG A 21 12.63 16.62 35.56
CA ARG A 21 13.33 15.96 34.45
C ARG A 21 12.95 16.53 33.10
N VAL A 22 11.66 16.72 32.81
CA VAL A 22 11.23 17.33 31.54
C VAL A 22 11.77 18.76 31.43
N ARG A 23 11.69 19.57 32.48
CA ARG A 23 12.20 20.96 32.47
C ARG A 23 13.70 21.04 32.25
N GLN A 24 14.48 20.15 32.88
CA GLN A 24 15.93 20.03 32.65
C GLN A 24 16.24 19.66 31.21
N GLY A 25 15.54 18.66 30.65
CA GLY A 25 15.70 18.27 29.24
C GLY A 25 15.39 19.41 28.28
N LEU A 26 14.31 20.15 28.53
CA LEU A 26 13.92 21.31 27.73
C LEU A 26 14.95 22.46 27.78
N ALA A 27 15.76 22.55 28.84
CA ALA A 27 16.84 23.54 29.00
C ALA A 27 18.15 23.14 28.31
N CYS A 28 18.39 21.86 28.03
CA CYS A 28 19.64 21.33 27.46
C CYS A 28 19.64 21.18 25.93
N ARG A 29 18.85 21.96 25.17
CA ARG A 29 18.66 21.74 23.73
C ARG A 29 19.93 21.97 22.90
N GLY A 30 20.35 20.93 22.18
CA GLY A 30 21.33 21.04 21.10
C GLY A 30 20.68 21.41 19.76
N HIS A 31 21.52 21.66 18.74
CA HIS A 31 21.07 21.84 17.36
C HIS A 31 20.54 20.52 16.76
N VAL A 32 19.46 20.60 15.99
CA VAL A 32 18.94 19.49 15.18
C VAL A 32 19.98 19.11 14.14
N ARG A 33 20.27 17.80 14.02
CA ARG A 33 21.34 17.28 13.16
C ARG A 33 20.81 16.51 11.95
N ASP A 34 19.61 15.96 12.04
CA ASP A 34 18.97 15.20 10.99
C ASP A 34 18.50 16.12 9.87
N THR A 35 19.10 15.96 8.70
CA THR A 35 18.87 16.85 7.53
C THR A 35 17.46 16.69 6.94
N ARG A 36 16.70 15.69 7.37
CA ARG A 36 15.29 15.51 6.98
C ARG A 36 14.36 16.49 7.69
N ILE A 37 14.79 17.12 8.78
CA ILE A 37 14.01 18.08 9.54
C ILE A 37 14.36 19.50 9.07
N PRO A 38 13.41 20.26 8.49
CA PRO A 38 13.61 21.66 8.17
C PRO A 38 13.97 22.49 9.42
N GLU A 39 14.76 23.54 9.25
CA GLU A 39 15.14 24.44 10.35
C GLU A 39 13.92 25.02 11.09
N SER A 40 12.82 25.28 10.38
CA SER A 40 11.59 25.80 10.98
C SER A 40 10.95 24.83 11.98
N LEU A 41 11.27 23.53 11.92
CA LEU A 41 10.81 22.50 12.84
C LEU A 41 11.80 22.18 13.95
N ALA A 42 12.95 22.86 14.02
CA ALA A 42 13.98 22.56 15.01
C ALA A 42 13.49 22.70 16.47
N GLY A 43 12.64 23.71 16.71
CA GLY A 43 12.01 23.93 18.02
C GLY A 43 11.09 22.78 18.45
N LEU A 44 10.33 22.22 17.49
CA LEU A 44 9.44 21.07 17.71
C LEU A 44 10.24 19.79 17.95
N ALA A 45 11.25 19.54 17.11
CA ALA A 45 12.13 18.38 17.25
C ALA A 45 12.75 18.29 18.64
N GLY A 46 13.30 19.40 19.15
CA GLY A 46 13.88 19.42 20.49
C GLY A 46 12.88 19.08 21.61
N VAL A 47 11.63 19.55 21.53
CA VAL A 47 10.60 19.24 22.54
C VAL A 47 10.18 17.78 22.48
N VAL A 48 9.88 17.30 21.27
CA VAL A 48 9.42 15.93 21.01
C VAL A 48 10.47 14.94 21.49
N SER A 49 11.75 15.20 21.21
CA SER A 49 12.87 14.39 21.68
C SER A 49 12.91 14.28 23.20
N VAL A 50 12.75 15.39 23.92
CA VAL A 50 12.73 15.40 25.39
C VAL A 50 11.52 14.65 25.93
N LEU A 51 10.32 14.91 25.40
CA LEU A 51 9.10 14.22 25.82
C LEU A 51 9.21 12.71 25.61
N ARG A 52 9.72 12.28 24.46
CA ARG A 52 9.93 10.87 24.12
C ARG A 52 10.90 10.20 25.09
N ALA A 53 12.06 10.80 25.31
CA ALA A 53 13.12 10.26 26.17
C ALA A 53 12.63 10.11 27.62
N VAL A 54 11.90 11.11 28.12
CA VAL A 54 11.39 11.11 29.49
C VAL A 54 10.25 10.07 29.67
N VAL A 55 9.41 9.87 28.64
CA VAL A 55 8.43 8.75 28.65
C VAL A 55 9.12 7.39 28.68
N ASP A 56 10.20 7.19 27.91
CA ASP A 56 10.97 5.93 27.97
C ASP A 56 11.62 5.74 29.34
N GLU A 57 12.18 6.79 29.93
CA GLU A 57 12.77 6.75 31.26
C GLU A 57 11.74 6.28 32.29
N VAL A 58 10.51 6.82 32.24
CA VAL A 58 9.42 6.40 33.13
C VAL A 58 8.97 4.97 32.88
N ARG A 59 8.86 4.53 31.61
CA ARG A 59 8.54 3.12 31.30
C ARG A 59 9.58 2.17 31.88
N VAL A 60 10.86 2.53 31.76
CA VAL A 60 11.95 1.75 32.35
C VAL A 60 11.82 1.71 33.87
N LEU A 61 11.60 2.84 34.54
CA LEU A 61 11.54 2.89 36.01
C LEU A 61 10.30 2.22 36.61
N LEU A 62 9.14 2.33 35.96
CA LEU A 62 7.90 1.68 36.41
C LEU A 62 7.88 0.18 36.09
N GLY A 63 8.66 -0.25 35.09
CA GLY A 63 8.67 -1.61 34.59
C GLY A 63 7.36 -1.99 33.89
N GLU A 64 7.07 -3.29 33.80
CA GLU A 64 5.86 -3.80 33.16
C GLU A 64 4.65 -3.89 34.11
N ASP A 65 4.71 -3.20 35.25
CA ASP A 65 3.71 -3.25 36.31
C ASP A 65 2.58 -2.25 36.03
N GLY A 66 1.45 -2.79 35.55
CA GLY A 66 0.28 -1.99 35.20
C GLY A 66 -0.34 -1.25 36.39
N GLU A 67 -0.26 -1.80 37.60
CA GLU A 67 -0.80 -1.16 38.81
C GLU A 67 0.07 0.03 39.22
N LYS A 68 1.41 -0.13 39.20
CA LYS A 68 2.33 0.99 39.44
C LYS A 68 2.16 2.09 38.41
N THR A 69 1.96 1.72 37.14
CA THR A 69 1.74 2.67 36.05
C THR A 69 0.44 3.45 36.26
N GLN A 70 -0.66 2.76 36.57
CA GLN A 70 -1.92 3.43 36.89
C GLN A 70 -1.82 4.33 38.12
N GLY A 71 -1.16 3.88 39.18
CA GLY A 71 -0.94 4.67 40.39
C GLY A 71 -0.12 5.94 40.13
N PHE A 72 0.95 5.83 39.34
CA PHE A 72 1.76 6.97 38.92
C PHE A 72 0.93 7.98 38.11
N VAL A 73 0.23 7.52 37.06
CA VAL A 73 -0.60 8.38 36.21
C VAL A 73 -1.73 9.05 37.00
N GLN A 74 -2.34 8.34 37.95
CA GLN A 74 -3.35 8.89 38.84
C GLN A 74 -2.79 10.01 39.72
N SER A 75 -1.59 9.82 40.30
CA SER A 75 -0.92 10.86 41.09
C SER A 75 -0.59 12.11 40.25
N VAL A 76 -0.22 11.94 38.97
CA VAL A 76 -0.01 13.07 38.04
C VAL A 76 -1.34 13.79 37.77
N ARG A 77 -2.43 13.05 37.56
CA ARG A 77 -3.77 13.63 37.31
C ARG A 77 -4.28 14.45 38.49
N GLU A 78 -4.06 13.98 39.71
CA GLU A 78 -4.48 14.67 40.94
C GLU A 78 -3.75 16.01 41.14
N ARG A 79 -2.51 16.08 40.69
CA ARG A 79 -1.67 17.27 40.81
C ARG A 79 -2.11 18.44 39.92
N LYS A 80 -2.71 18.15 38.75
CA LYS A 80 -3.17 19.17 37.77
C LYS A 80 -2.07 20.16 37.35
N GLU A 81 -0.86 19.64 37.19
CA GLU A 81 0.33 20.39 36.74
C GLU A 81 1.06 19.63 35.63
N ASP A 82 1.68 20.37 34.73
CA ASP A 82 2.52 19.87 33.66
C ASP A 82 3.83 20.69 33.54
N PRO A 83 4.75 20.34 32.62
CA PRO A 83 6.02 21.05 32.49
C PRO A 83 5.88 22.53 32.15
N TRP A 84 4.73 22.97 31.62
CA TRP A 84 4.41 24.32 31.18
C TRP A 84 3.52 25.10 32.17
N GLY A 85 3.12 24.50 33.29
CA GLY A 85 2.38 25.17 34.36
C GLY A 85 1.17 24.37 34.83
N ARG A 86 0.03 25.05 35.00
CA ARG A 86 -1.22 24.45 35.47
C ARG A 86 -1.93 23.73 34.33
N ASP A 87 -2.37 22.49 34.57
CA ASP A 87 -3.08 21.63 33.62
C ASP A 87 -4.41 21.16 34.25
N PRO A 88 -5.44 22.02 34.29
CA PRO A 88 -6.71 21.71 34.94
C PRO A 88 -7.53 20.64 34.19
N GLU A 89 -7.33 20.52 32.88
CA GLU A 89 -8.00 19.56 32.01
C GLU A 89 -7.34 18.18 32.03
N GLY A 90 -6.10 18.10 32.53
CA GLY A 90 -5.38 16.83 32.70
C GLY A 90 -4.81 16.26 31.41
N HIS A 91 -4.54 17.10 30.41
CA HIS A 91 -3.96 16.67 29.13
C HIS A 91 -2.63 15.94 29.29
N TRP A 92 -1.83 16.32 30.30
CA TRP A 92 -0.56 15.67 30.60
C TRP A 92 -0.78 14.28 31.15
N ALA A 93 -1.71 14.13 32.10
CA ALA A 93 -2.09 12.81 32.60
C ALA A 93 -2.68 11.93 31.48
N ASP A 94 -3.46 12.49 30.55
CA ASP A 94 -3.98 11.77 29.39
C ASP A 94 -2.88 11.31 28.43
N PHE A 95 -1.91 12.18 28.13
CA PHE A 95 -0.72 11.83 27.35
C PHE A 95 0.03 10.66 27.98
N LEU A 96 0.29 10.72 29.30
CA LEU A 96 0.98 9.64 30.02
C LEU A 96 0.13 8.37 30.10
N THR A 97 -1.18 8.49 30.28
CA THR A 97 -2.11 7.34 30.25
C THR A 97 -1.94 6.61 28.93
N CYS A 98 -1.99 7.32 27.80
CA CYS A 98 -1.83 6.73 26.47
C CYS A 98 -0.43 6.17 26.25
N ALA A 99 0.60 6.97 26.53
CA ALA A 99 1.98 6.63 26.27
C ALA A 99 2.46 5.48 27.15
N LEU A 100 1.98 5.34 28.38
CA LEU A 100 2.40 4.28 29.31
C LEU A 100 1.47 3.07 29.31
N ALA A 101 0.28 3.14 28.71
CA ALA A 101 -0.66 2.02 28.66
C ALA A 101 -0.11 0.76 27.96
N ARG A 102 0.88 0.91 27.07
CA ARG A 102 1.48 -0.19 26.33
C ARG A 102 2.99 -0.02 26.20
N THR A 103 3.70 -1.14 26.14
CA THR A 103 5.15 -1.20 25.94
C THR A 103 5.53 -1.40 24.47
N ASP A 104 4.58 -1.78 23.62
CA ASP A 104 4.79 -2.16 22.21
C ASP A 104 4.42 -1.05 21.21
N TRP A 105 4.19 0.18 21.67
CA TRP A 105 3.93 1.34 20.81
C TRP A 105 4.99 1.49 19.71
N ARG A 106 4.58 1.82 18.48
CA ARG A 106 5.54 2.18 17.43
C ARG A 106 6.15 3.53 17.78
N GLU A 107 7.36 3.76 17.30
CA GLU A 107 8.06 5.02 17.61
C GLU A 107 7.34 6.23 17.01
N ARG A 108 6.79 6.07 15.81
CA ARG A 108 5.90 7.05 15.19
C ARG A 108 4.73 7.39 16.11
N ASP A 109 4.08 6.39 16.68
CA ASP A 109 2.91 6.57 17.56
C ASP A 109 3.26 7.43 18.77
N VAL A 110 4.40 7.18 19.42
CA VAL A 110 4.81 7.96 20.59
C VAL A 110 5.15 9.40 20.22
N VAL A 111 5.83 9.61 19.08
CA VAL A 111 6.12 10.96 18.57
C VAL A 111 4.83 11.70 18.22
N GLU A 112 3.88 11.05 17.56
CA GLU A 112 2.58 11.64 17.23
C GLU A 112 1.73 11.93 18.47
N MET A 113 1.78 11.09 19.51
CA MET A 113 1.18 11.40 20.82
C MET A 113 1.79 12.66 21.44
N ALA A 114 3.12 12.79 21.42
CA ALA A 114 3.80 13.96 21.96
C ALA A 114 3.43 15.23 21.20
N VAL A 115 3.44 15.20 19.86
CA VAL A 115 3.00 16.33 19.02
C VAL A 115 1.54 16.69 19.30
N SER A 116 0.66 15.68 19.46
CA SER A 116 -0.74 15.95 19.73
C SER A 116 -1.00 16.51 21.13
N TYR A 117 -0.23 16.09 22.14
CA TYR A 117 -0.25 16.72 23.45
C TYR A 117 0.20 18.19 23.37
N LEU A 118 1.23 18.49 22.59
CA LEU A 118 1.63 19.88 22.34
C LEU A 118 0.52 20.70 21.67
N HIS A 119 -0.25 20.10 20.76
CA HIS A 119 -1.44 20.74 20.20
C HIS A 119 -2.52 21.03 21.24
N SER A 120 -2.80 20.11 22.17
CA SER A 120 -3.84 20.34 23.19
C SER A 120 -3.47 21.46 24.17
N ILE A 121 -2.18 21.81 24.27
CA ILE A 121 -1.69 22.88 25.15
C ILE A 121 -1.20 24.10 24.39
N ARG A 122 -1.55 24.23 23.10
CA ARG A 122 -1.02 25.24 22.15
C ARG A 122 -1.00 26.66 22.71
N ASP A 123 -2.05 27.06 23.42
CA ASP A 123 -2.21 28.42 23.96
C ASP A 123 -1.21 28.75 25.09
N ARG A 124 -0.51 27.74 25.61
CA ARG A 124 0.49 27.84 26.68
C ARG A 124 1.94 27.74 26.17
N LEU A 125 2.14 27.53 24.87
CA LEU A 125 3.45 27.34 24.25
C LEU A 125 4.07 28.66 23.79
N SER A 126 5.40 28.68 23.61
CA SER A 126 6.10 29.86 23.07
C SER A 126 5.74 30.10 21.59
N PRO A 127 5.77 31.36 21.11
CA PRO A 127 5.43 31.68 19.72
C PRO A 127 6.24 30.88 18.68
N ALA A 128 7.53 30.66 18.94
CA ALA A 128 8.40 29.86 18.08
C ALA A 128 7.93 28.40 17.96
N LEU A 129 7.51 27.79 19.07
CA LEU A 129 7.02 26.41 19.07
C LEU A 129 5.63 26.30 18.43
N VAL A 130 4.77 27.29 18.64
CA VAL A 130 3.47 27.38 17.95
C VAL A 130 3.66 27.48 16.43
N HIS A 131 4.66 28.22 15.97
CA HIS A 131 5.00 28.30 14.54
C HIS A 131 5.51 26.95 14.01
N SER A 132 6.47 26.30 14.70
CA SER A 132 6.93 24.95 14.31
C SER A 132 5.79 23.91 14.29
N LEU A 133 4.83 23.99 15.23
CA LEU A 133 3.65 23.12 15.22
C LEU A 133 2.75 23.40 14.01
N ALA A 134 2.54 24.67 13.66
CA ALA A 134 1.75 25.06 12.49
C ALA A 134 2.42 24.61 11.17
N ASP A 135 3.75 24.72 11.09
CA ASP A 135 4.52 24.23 9.94
C ASP A 135 4.40 22.70 9.82
N TYR A 136 4.49 21.98 10.94
CA TYR A 136 4.29 20.53 10.95
C TYR A 136 2.85 20.14 10.56
N GLU A 137 1.83 20.89 11.00
CA GLU A 137 0.45 20.72 10.53
C GLU A 137 0.32 20.97 9.02
N ALA A 138 1.02 21.98 8.48
CA ALA A 138 0.98 22.31 7.06
C ALA A 138 1.54 21.16 6.20
N LEU A 139 2.56 20.43 6.68
CA LEU A 139 3.07 19.22 6.03
C LEU A 139 2.00 18.12 5.90
N SER A 140 1.02 18.08 6.80
CA SER A 140 -0.11 17.14 6.74
C SER A 140 -1.14 17.51 5.67
N ARG A 141 -1.08 18.73 5.13
CA ARG A 141 -2.01 19.22 4.09
C ARG A 141 -1.40 19.18 2.67
N GLY A 142 -0.10 18.95 2.55
CA GLY A 142 0.60 18.83 1.27
C GLY A 142 0.41 17.46 0.60
N ARG A 143 0.34 17.42 -0.74
CA ARG A 143 0.43 16.15 -1.50
C ARG A 143 1.90 15.76 -1.65
N GLY A 144 2.39 14.85 -0.80
CA GLY A 144 3.75 14.31 -0.91
C GLY A 144 4.25 13.66 0.38
N GLY A 145 5.14 12.68 0.28
CA GLY A 145 5.72 11.95 1.43
C GLY A 145 6.64 12.78 2.36
N GLU A 146 6.51 14.10 2.35
CA GLU A 146 7.34 15.03 3.10
C GLU A 146 7.08 14.94 4.61
N ARG A 147 5.81 14.80 5.03
CA ARG A 147 5.48 14.54 6.44
C ARG A 147 6.11 13.23 6.92
N ASP A 148 6.08 12.17 6.12
CA ASP A 148 6.71 10.90 6.50
C ASP A 148 8.24 11.03 6.59
N ARG A 149 8.86 11.82 5.70
CA ARG A 149 10.29 12.14 5.76
C ARG A 149 10.65 12.92 7.03
N VAL A 150 9.88 13.96 7.37
CA VAL A 150 10.06 14.75 8.59
C VAL A 150 9.82 13.90 9.83
N MET A 151 8.78 13.05 9.83
CA MET A 151 8.50 12.11 10.91
C MET A 151 9.65 11.13 11.13
N ALA A 152 10.23 10.59 10.05
CA ALA A 152 11.43 9.76 10.14
C ALA A 152 12.61 10.52 10.75
N GLY A 153 12.77 11.81 10.40
CA GLY A 153 13.73 12.71 11.02
C GLY A 153 13.48 12.94 12.50
N LEU A 154 12.25 13.30 12.90
CA LEU A 154 11.85 13.51 14.31
C LEU A 154 12.10 12.25 15.15
N ILE A 155 11.75 11.08 14.61
CA ILE A 155 12.05 9.79 15.23
C ILE A 155 13.58 9.63 15.38
N GLY A 156 14.34 9.91 14.31
CA GLY A 156 15.82 9.92 14.33
C GLY A 156 16.39 10.79 15.46
N GLU A 157 16.04 12.07 15.49
CA GLU A 157 16.47 13.02 16.51
C GLU A 157 16.07 12.60 17.93
N SER A 158 14.84 12.10 18.11
CA SER A 158 14.37 11.65 19.42
C SER A 158 15.20 10.48 19.98
N ARG A 159 15.78 9.65 19.11
CA ARG A 159 16.70 8.57 19.50
C ARG A 159 18.09 9.12 19.85
N GLY A 160 18.56 10.16 19.16
CA GLY A 160 19.88 10.77 19.37
C GLY A 160 20.00 11.60 20.64
N CYS A 161 18.87 12.04 21.21
CA CYS A 161 18.79 12.90 22.40
C CYS A 161 18.64 12.14 23.73
N LEU A 162 19.13 10.91 23.84
CA LEU A 162 19.27 10.24 25.14
C LEU A 162 20.31 11.00 25.97
N GLY A 163 19.98 11.40 27.20
CA GLY A 163 20.91 12.15 28.06
C GLY A 163 22.29 11.50 28.23
N GLY A 164 22.35 10.16 28.16
CA GLY A 164 23.60 9.39 28.12
C GLY A 164 24.43 9.58 26.84
N LEU A 165 23.79 9.72 25.66
CA LEU A 165 24.49 9.99 24.38
C LEU A 165 25.20 11.34 24.42
N LEU A 166 24.54 12.38 24.93
CA LEU A 166 25.11 13.72 25.03
C LEU A 166 26.34 13.75 25.95
N TYR A 167 26.31 13.02 27.06
CA TYR A 167 27.48 12.90 27.94
C TYR A 167 28.60 12.08 27.28
N ALA A 168 28.26 10.94 26.65
CA ALA A 168 29.24 10.12 25.93
C ALA A 168 29.92 10.91 24.81
N TYR A 169 29.18 11.78 24.11
CA TYR A 169 29.73 12.75 23.16
C TYR A 169 30.71 13.72 23.80
N GLY A 170 30.37 14.34 24.94
CA GLY A 170 31.31 15.21 25.65
C GLY A 170 32.60 14.47 26.04
N LYS A 171 32.50 13.22 26.48
CA LYS A 171 33.68 12.39 26.81
C LYS A 171 34.49 11.96 25.60
N LEU A 172 33.86 11.79 24.44
CA LEU A 172 34.56 11.59 23.18
C LEU A 172 35.29 12.87 22.75
N GLU A 173 34.65 14.03 22.82
CA GLU A 173 35.24 15.34 22.49
C GLU A 173 36.42 15.70 23.40
N GLU A 174 36.33 15.44 24.71
CA GLU A 174 37.44 15.61 25.67
C GLU A 174 38.68 14.75 25.32
N SER A 175 38.47 13.68 24.55
CA SER A 175 39.49 12.68 24.26
C SER A 175 39.90 12.57 22.79
N ALA A 176 39.30 13.38 21.92
CA ALA A 176 39.46 13.31 20.46
C ALA A 176 40.86 13.76 19.98
N ALA A 177 41.81 13.94 20.89
CA ALA A 177 43.22 14.10 20.58
C ALA A 177 43.87 12.71 20.33
N ALA A 178 43.93 12.32 19.06
CA ALA A 178 45.13 11.77 18.41
C ALA A 178 45.32 10.25 18.12
N GLN A 179 44.29 9.39 17.89
CA GLN A 179 44.53 8.05 17.30
C GLN A 179 43.42 7.52 16.34
N PRO A 180 43.75 6.71 15.29
CA PRO A 180 42.80 6.05 14.37
C PRO A 180 41.95 4.93 15.00
N PHE A 181 40.95 4.43 14.27
CA PHE A 181 39.98 3.43 14.77
C PHE A 181 40.58 2.01 14.81
N HIS A 182 41.15 1.61 15.95
CA HIS A 182 41.74 0.26 16.17
C HIS A 182 40.93 -0.60 17.16
N ALA A 183 41.31 -1.87 17.38
CA ALA A 183 40.64 -2.80 18.32
C ALA A 183 40.44 -2.24 19.75
N SER A 184 41.36 -1.38 20.22
CA SER A 184 41.24 -0.66 21.50
C SER A 184 40.09 0.37 21.52
N GLN A 185 39.72 0.93 20.37
CA GLN A 185 38.62 1.88 20.19
C GLN A 185 37.26 1.16 20.16
N LEU A 186 37.17 -0.06 19.62
CA LEU A 186 35.96 -0.88 19.71
C LEU A 186 35.61 -1.20 21.19
N ALA A 187 36.60 -1.58 21.99
CA ALA A 187 36.38 -1.78 23.43
C ALA A 187 36.00 -0.48 24.17
N ARG A 188 36.48 0.66 23.69
CA ARG A 188 36.09 1.98 24.20
C ARG A 188 34.64 2.32 23.86
N LEU A 189 34.21 2.04 22.63
CA LEU A 189 32.81 2.14 22.21
C LEU A 189 31.92 1.27 23.10
N CYS A 190 32.31 0.02 23.35
CA CYS A 190 31.58 -0.90 24.24
C CYS A 190 31.43 -0.34 25.67
N ARG A 191 32.52 0.20 26.24
CA ARG A 191 32.49 0.81 27.58
C ARG A 191 31.60 2.06 27.62
N LEU A 192 31.64 2.90 26.60
CA LEU A 192 30.77 4.08 26.51
C LEU A 192 29.29 3.66 26.40
N MET A 193 28.99 2.65 25.57
CA MET A 193 27.64 2.11 25.42
C MET A 193 27.11 1.51 26.74
N ALA A 194 27.91 0.70 27.44
CA ALA A 194 27.51 0.13 28.72
C ALA A 194 27.39 1.21 29.82
N TRP A 195 28.24 2.23 29.81
CA TRP A 195 28.13 3.37 30.74
C TRP A 195 26.85 4.18 30.50
N MET A 196 26.50 4.46 29.23
CA MET A 196 25.26 5.15 28.86
C MET A 196 24.01 4.44 29.39
N LEU A 197 24.08 3.12 29.53
CA LEU A 197 23.01 2.27 30.04
C LEU A 197 23.02 2.11 31.56
N GLY A 198 23.81 2.92 32.27
CA GLY A 198 23.82 2.98 33.74
C GLY A 198 24.65 1.91 34.43
N CYS A 199 25.71 1.40 33.80
CA CYS A 199 26.64 0.41 34.36
C CYS A 199 27.94 1.04 34.92
N GLY A 200 27.91 2.33 35.27
CA GLY A 200 29.07 3.21 35.30
C GLY A 200 30.20 2.94 36.31
N GLU A 201 30.03 2.07 37.30
CA GLU A 201 31.07 1.84 38.34
C GLU A 201 31.37 0.35 38.64
N THR A 202 30.69 -0.60 37.98
CA THR A 202 30.83 -2.05 38.22
C THR A 202 31.48 -2.80 37.06
N MET A 203 32.21 -2.12 36.17
CA MET A 203 32.91 -2.80 35.09
C MET A 203 34.16 -3.50 35.63
N GLY A 204 34.07 -4.82 35.82
CA GLY A 204 35.24 -5.69 36.00
C GLY A 204 36.19 -5.60 34.78
N PRO A 205 37.42 -6.16 34.88
CA PRO A 205 38.34 -6.17 33.75
C PRO A 205 37.71 -6.89 32.57
N GLY A 206 37.54 -6.18 31.44
CA GLY A 206 37.20 -6.80 30.16
C GLY A 206 38.32 -7.72 29.68
N PRO A 207 38.10 -8.55 28.65
CA PRO A 207 39.13 -9.47 28.15
C PRO A 207 40.44 -8.71 27.85
N GLU A 208 41.52 -9.09 28.54
CA GLU A 208 42.80 -8.35 28.54
C GLU A 208 43.52 -8.39 27.18
N THR A 209 43.10 -9.26 26.26
CA THR A 209 43.61 -9.37 24.88
C THR A 209 42.46 -9.27 23.87
N LEU A 210 41.99 -8.05 23.64
CA LEU A 210 40.95 -7.71 22.64
C LEU A 210 41.34 -8.03 21.19
N ASN A 211 42.62 -8.30 20.91
CA ASN A 211 43.08 -8.70 19.59
C ASN A 211 42.74 -10.17 19.25
N GLU A 212 42.32 -10.98 20.23
CA GLU A 212 42.10 -12.43 20.07
C GLU A 212 40.66 -12.88 20.38
N ALA A 213 39.80 -11.99 20.88
CA ALA A 213 38.40 -12.32 21.20
C ALA A 213 37.51 -12.34 19.95
N ASP A 214 36.66 -13.36 19.83
CA ASP A 214 35.63 -13.45 18.78
C ASP A 214 34.54 -12.37 19.00
N ASP A 215 33.91 -11.93 17.91
CA ASP A 215 32.83 -10.94 17.90
C ASP A 215 31.66 -11.37 18.80
N GLU A 216 31.35 -12.67 18.81
CA GLU A 216 30.34 -13.26 19.69
C GLU A 216 30.71 -13.11 21.18
N ASP A 217 31.99 -13.21 21.53
CA ASP A 217 32.44 -13.18 22.93
C ASP A 217 32.44 -11.77 23.49
N LEU A 218 32.81 -10.77 22.68
CA LEU A 218 32.73 -9.36 23.06
C LEU A 218 31.27 -8.92 23.25
N TRP A 219 30.40 -9.32 22.32
CA TRP A 219 28.96 -9.08 22.41
C TRP A 219 28.35 -9.81 23.62
N ARG A 220 28.62 -11.11 23.80
CA ARG A 220 28.13 -11.90 24.95
C ARG A 220 28.64 -11.35 26.28
N TRP A 221 29.87 -10.83 26.33
CA TRP A 221 30.41 -10.20 27.53
C TRP A 221 29.63 -8.92 27.88
N MET A 222 29.45 -8.02 26.90
CA MET A 222 28.66 -6.81 27.11
C MET A 222 27.20 -7.14 27.44
N GLN A 223 26.58 -8.08 26.71
CA GLN A 223 25.22 -8.53 26.94
C GLN A 223 25.05 -9.15 28.33
N LYS A 224 25.94 -10.05 28.77
CA LYS A 224 25.88 -10.62 30.13
C LYS A 224 25.99 -9.57 31.22
N LEU A 225 26.85 -8.58 31.04
CA LEU A 225 26.99 -7.46 31.98
C LEU A 225 25.71 -6.62 32.05
N LEU A 226 25.14 -6.31 30.88
CA LEU A 226 23.90 -5.55 30.77
C LEU A 226 22.73 -6.34 31.35
N ASP A 227 22.59 -7.61 30.98
CA ASP A 227 21.57 -8.51 31.52
C ASP A 227 21.69 -8.67 33.04
N ALA A 228 22.91 -8.83 33.59
CA ALA A 228 23.11 -8.91 35.04
C ALA A 228 22.75 -7.59 35.75
N ALA A 229 23.24 -6.45 35.24
CA ALA A 229 22.96 -5.14 35.80
C ALA A 229 21.47 -4.79 35.77
N TRP A 230 20.73 -5.24 34.76
CA TRP A 230 19.30 -5.01 34.62
C TRP A 230 18.45 -6.08 35.35
N ALA A 231 18.92 -7.32 35.45
CA ALA A 231 18.28 -8.39 36.22
C ALA A 231 18.31 -8.12 37.74
N GLU A 232 19.41 -7.61 38.28
CA GLU A 232 19.49 -7.15 39.69
C GLU A 232 18.44 -6.07 40.01
N ARG A 233 17.94 -5.37 39.00
CA ARG A 233 16.97 -4.28 39.09
C ARG A 233 15.55 -4.69 38.75
N GLY A 234 15.34 -5.93 38.29
CA GLY A 234 14.03 -6.44 37.87
C GLY A 234 13.46 -5.79 36.61
N LEU A 235 14.32 -5.23 35.74
CA LEU A 235 13.93 -4.49 34.53
C LEU A 235 14.45 -5.16 33.24
N PRO A 236 13.72 -5.08 32.11
CA PRO A 236 14.18 -5.64 30.84
C PRO A 236 15.22 -4.75 30.14
N PHE A 237 16.19 -5.37 29.47
CA PHE A 237 17.26 -4.67 28.75
C PHE A 237 16.75 -3.90 27.49
N PRO A 238 17.04 -2.60 27.32
CA PRO A 238 16.53 -1.78 26.21
C PRO A 238 17.36 -1.94 24.91
N ILE A 239 17.18 -3.08 24.25
CA ILE A 239 17.84 -3.50 23.00
C ILE A 239 17.82 -2.43 21.89
N LYS A 240 16.67 -1.77 21.65
CA LYS A 240 16.49 -0.80 20.55
C LYS A 240 17.29 0.50 20.75
N ASP A 241 17.54 0.88 21.99
CA ASP A 241 18.26 2.11 22.32
C ASP A 241 19.77 1.89 22.11
N LEU A 242 20.25 0.68 22.41
CA LEU A 242 21.62 0.25 22.15
C LEU A 242 21.95 0.23 20.65
N GLU A 243 21.06 -0.35 19.85
CA GLU A 243 21.22 -0.53 18.40
C GLU A 243 21.55 0.77 17.66
N LYS A 244 20.94 1.88 18.10
CA LYS A 244 21.04 3.17 17.43
C LYS A 244 22.06 4.08 18.09
N ALA A 245 22.21 3.96 19.42
CA ALA A 245 23.31 4.59 20.13
C ALA A 245 24.66 4.21 19.52
N SER A 246 24.85 2.96 19.09
CA SER A 246 26.11 2.53 18.46
C SER A 246 26.42 3.29 17.17
N LEU A 247 25.44 3.51 16.28
CA LEU A 247 25.64 4.30 15.05
C LEU A 247 25.89 5.79 15.34
N TYR A 248 25.14 6.37 16.30
CA TYR A 248 25.33 7.77 16.69
C TYR A 248 26.69 8.01 17.35
N LEU A 249 27.18 7.05 18.14
CA LEU A 249 28.54 7.08 18.68
C LEU A 249 29.57 6.90 17.56
N LEU A 250 29.36 5.94 16.66
CA LEU A 250 30.25 5.67 15.52
C LEU A 250 30.47 6.90 14.64
N GLU A 251 29.41 7.68 14.37
CA GLU A 251 29.52 8.92 13.60
C GLU A 251 30.56 9.91 14.17
N ARG A 252 30.77 9.88 15.49
CA ARG A 252 31.70 10.74 16.22
C ARG A 252 33.03 10.07 16.54
N PHE A 253 33.22 8.81 16.18
CA PHE A 253 34.49 8.12 16.38
C PHE A 253 35.52 8.58 15.35
N PRO A 254 36.79 8.84 15.76
CA PRO A 254 37.86 9.13 14.80
C PRO A 254 38.19 7.88 13.98
N ALA A 255 38.35 8.04 12.66
CA ALA A 255 38.81 7.02 11.71
C ALA A 255 39.84 7.62 10.74
N SER A 256 40.54 6.79 9.95
CA SER A 256 41.53 7.27 8.97
C SER A 256 40.93 8.27 7.96
N SER A 257 39.66 8.10 7.61
CA SER A 257 38.97 9.01 6.68
C SER A 257 38.43 10.26 7.39
N PRO A 258 38.78 11.48 6.92
CA PRO A 258 38.28 12.72 7.50
C PRO A 258 36.76 12.91 7.31
N HIS A 259 36.14 12.16 6.40
CA HIS A 259 34.71 12.22 6.12
C HIS A 259 33.93 11.00 6.66
N HIS A 260 34.52 10.21 7.56
CA HIS A 260 33.87 9.06 8.19
C HIS A 260 32.47 9.38 8.75
N GLY A 261 32.35 10.50 9.49
CA GLY A 261 31.07 10.95 10.05
C GLY A 261 30.00 11.18 8.97
N HIS A 262 30.37 11.67 7.79
CA HIS A 262 29.42 11.83 6.67
C HIS A 262 28.94 10.48 6.12
N PHE A 263 29.81 9.47 6.05
CA PHE A 263 29.40 8.12 5.63
C PHE A 263 28.48 7.45 6.67
N VAL A 264 28.79 7.56 7.96
CA VAL A 264 27.90 7.01 9.00
C VAL A 264 26.57 7.76 9.04
N ARG A 265 26.59 9.09 8.85
CA ARG A 265 25.37 9.89 8.71
C ARG A 265 24.53 9.45 7.51
N TYR A 266 25.18 9.18 6.37
CA TYR A 266 24.52 8.58 5.21
C TYR A 266 23.83 7.26 5.56
N LEU A 267 24.49 6.36 6.30
CA LEU A 267 23.85 5.12 6.76
C LEU A 267 22.66 5.35 7.71
N LEU A 268 22.70 6.41 8.53
CA LEU A 268 21.60 6.79 9.43
C LEU A 268 20.39 7.39 8.70
N GLU A 269 20.64 8.15 7.64
CA GLU A 269 19.61 8.87 6.88
C GLU A 269 18.98 7.97 5.79
N GLU A 270 19.79 7.13 5.16
CA GLU A 270 19.43 6.25 4.04
C GLU A 270 19.29 4.80 4.50
N ASP A 271 18.11 4.45 5.00
CA ASP A 271 17.78 3.13 5.55
C ASP A 271 18.15 1.98 4.58
N ALA A 272 17.96 2.18 3.28
CA ALA A 272 18.35 1.19 2.26
C ALA A 272 19.86 0.92 2.21
N ALA A 273 20.70 1.93 2.49
CA ALA A 273 22.15 1.79 2.53
C ALA A 273 22.60 0.94 3.70
N TYR A 274 22.06 1.24 4.87
CA TYR A 274 22.37 0.49 6.06
C TYR A 274 21.82 -0.94 6.01
N ARG A 275 20.60 -1.13 5.48
CA ARG A 275 20.04 -2.47 5.26
C ARG A 275 20.91 -3.33 4.34
N ARG A 276 21.53 -2.77 3.30
CA ARG A 276 22.43 -3.52 2.40
C ARG A 276 23.65 -4.08 3.12
N ILE A 277 24.23 -3.32 4.04
CA ILE A 277 25.27 -3.84 4.95
C ILE A 277 24.65 -4.92 5.84
N LEU A 278 23.50 -4.64 6.47
CA LEU A 278 22.85 -5.61 7.35
C LEU A 278 22.46 -6.95 6.69
N ARG A 279 22.26 -7.02 5.36
CA ARG A 279 21.99 -8.29 4.66
C ARG A 279 23.05 -9.36 4.92
N THR A 280 24.27 -8.94 5.22
CA THR A 280 25.37 -9.86 5.50
C THR A 280 25.59 -10.08 7.01
N PHE A 281 24.64 -9.72 7.88
CA PHE A 281 24.80 -9.81 9.35
C PHE A 281 25.32 -11.17 9.80
N TYR A 282 24.71 -12.24 9.30
CA TYR A 282 25.06 -13.62 9.62
C TYR A 282 26.05 -14.26 8.61
N ALA A 283 26.56 -13.49 7.64
CA ALA A 283 27.47 -14.01 6.62
C ALA A 283 28.94 -14.07 7.10
N PRO A 284 29.81 -14.86 6.45
CA PRO A 284 31.24 -14.89 6.76
C PRO A 284 31.90 -13.50 6.69
N GLY A 285 32.96 -13.28 7.49
CA GLY A 285 33.61 -11.97 7.63
C GLY A 285 34.01 -11.29 6.30
N GLU A 286 34.53 -12.04 5.32
CA GLU A 286 34.89 -11.46 4.02
C GLU A 286 33.67 -10.96 3.23
N VAL A 287 32.54 -11.64 3.34
CA VAL A 287 31.28 -11.21 2.68
C VAL A 287 30.78 -9.91 3.33
N ARG A 288 30.90 -9.79 4.65
CA ARG A 288 30.58 -8.55 5.38
C ARG A 288 31.47 -7.38 4.95
N ARG A 289 32.79 -7.62 4.86
CA ARG A 289 33.76 -6.62 4.38
C ARG A 289 33.49 -6.21 2.94
N GLN A 290 33.18 -7.16 2.06
CA GLN A 290 32.85 -6.84 0.68
C GLN A 290 31.59 -5.99 0.58
N ALA A 291 30.52 -6.32 1.30
CA ALA A 291 29.30 -5.52 1.33
C ALA A 291 29.55 -4.10 1.86
N PHE A 292 30.40 -3.96 2.87
CA PHE A 292 30.85 -2.65 3.36
C PHE A 292 31.63 -1.86 2.31
N ARG A 293 32.62 -2.48 1.63
CA ARG A 293 33.38 -1.85 0.54
C ARG A 293 32.47 -1.45 -0.62
N ASP A 294 31.51 -2.28 -0.99
CA ASP A 294 30.55 -2.00 -2.06
C ASP A 294 29.67 -0.79 -1.71
N GLU A 295 29.27 -0.65 -0.45
CA GLU A 295 28.49 0.50 0.02
C GLU A 295 29.35 1.76 0.14
N VAL A 296 30.61 1.66 0.54
CA VAL A 296 31.57 2.78 0.48
C VAL A 296 31.80 3.22 -0.96
N ALA A 297 31.98 2.28 -1.89
CA ALA A 297 32.11 2.56 -3.31
C ALA A 297 30.82 3.15 -3.90
N ARG A 298 29.65 2.70 -3.44
CA ARG A 298 28.37 3.33 -3.77
C ARG A 298 28.36 4.76 -3.24
N PHE A 299 28.60 4.99 -1.95
CA PHE A 299 28.67 6.31 -1.32
C PHE A 299 29.55 7.29 -2.11
N ASN A 300 30.77 6.87 -2.44
CA ASN A 300 31.74 7.67 -3.18
C ASN A 300 31.36 7.98 -4.63
N ARG A 301 30.48 7.18 -5.25
CA ARG A 301 30.01 7.41 -6.63
C ARG A 301 28.86 8.40 -6.69
N LEU A 302 28.30 8.76 -5.54
CA LEU A 302 27.14 9.62 -5.48
C LEU A 302 27.55 11.07 -5.52
N PRO A 303 27.01 11.84 -6.47
CA PRO A 303 27.38 13.24 -6.58
C PRO A 303 27.16 14.06 -5.29
N GLU A 304 26.18 13.75 -4.42
CA GLU A 304 25.94 14.50 -3.17
C GLU A 304 27.05 14.31 -2.12
N HIS A 305 27.85 13.26 -2.27
CA HIS A 305 28.96 12.93 -1.37
C HIS A 305 30.32 12.99 -2.08
N ALA A 306 30.37 13.49 -3.32
CA ALA A 306 31.60 13.58 -4.11
C ALA A 306 32.67 14.48 -3.46
N ALA A 307 32.24 15.49 -2.69
CA ALA A 307 33.12 16.35 -1.88
C ALA A 307 33.55 15.72 -0.54
N HIS A 308 32.94 14.60 -0.15
CA HIS A 308 33.11 13.93 1.14
C HIS A 308 33.57 12.48 0.96
N ARG A 309 34.46 12.22 -0.01
CA ARG A 309 34.89 10.86 -0.32
C ARG A 309 35.51 10.19 0.90
N VAL A 310 35.14 8.93 1.10
CA VAL A 310 35.61 8.10 2.21
C VAL A 310 36.44 6.94 1.70
N VAL A 311 37.60 6.74 2.33
CA VAL A 311 38.51 5.63 2.05
C VAL A 311 38.99 5.13 3.41
N TYR A 312 38.87 3.83 3.65
CA TYR A 312 39.32 3.20 4.88
C TYR A 312 40.53 2.33 4.59
N ASP A 313 41.46 2.26 5.55
CA ASP A 313 42.56 1.31 5.48
C ASP A 313 42.04 -0.12 5.71
N PRO A 314 42.62 -1.15 5.06
CA PRO A 314 42.20 -2.55 5.26
C PRO A 314 42.23 -3.01 6.72
N GLU A 315 43.11 -2.41 7.54
CA GLU A 315 43.21 -2.68 8.98
C GLU A 315 42.06 -2.05 9.80
N GLU A 316 41.38 -1.03 9.26
CA GLU A 316 40.21 -0.38 9.89
C GLU A 316 38.87 -0.98 9.41
N GLU A 317 38.82 -1.59 8.21
CA GLU A 317 37.59 -2.15 7.64
C GLU A 317 36.94 -3.18 8.58
N GLU A 318 37.72 -4.10 9.13
CA GLU A 318 37.21 -5.17 9.99
C GLU A 318 36.66 -4.64 11.32
N PRO A 319 37.37 -3.79 12.09
CA PRO A 319 36.80 -3.11 13.26
C PRO A 319 35.56 -2.28 12.96
N LEU A 320 35.50 -1.57 11.82
CA LEU A 320 34.35 -0.74 11.44
C LEU A 320 33.13 -1.58 11.09
N VAL A 321 33.33 -2.64 10.30
CA VAL A 321 32.31 -3.66 10.02
C VAL A 321 31.80 -4.23 11.34
N ARG A 322 32.70 -4.68 12.23
CA ARG A 322 32.33 -5.18 13.56
C ARG A 322 31.52 -4.18 14.36
N ALA A 323 31.90 -2.91 14.37
CA ALA A 323 31.16 -1.88 15.10
C ALA A 323 29.76 -1.61 14.51
N LEU A 324 29.61 -1.63 13.18
CA LEU A 324 28.31 -1.51 12.51
C LEU A 324 27.37 -2.69 12.82
N PHE A 325 27.94 -3.87 13.07
CA PHE A 325 27.25 -5.10 13.44
C PHE A 325 27.20 -5.36 14.96
N PHE A 326 27.76 -4.47 15.78
CA PHE A 326 27.83 -4.59 17.23
C PHE A 326 26.47 -4.28 17.87
N ARG A 327 25.53 -5.22 17.69
CA ARG A 327 24.11 -5.12 18.03
C ARG A 327 23.63 -6.42 18.68
N PRO A 328 22.54 -6.37 19.46
CA PRO A 328 21.85 -7.56 19.89
C PRO A 328 21.37 -8.32 18.65
N ASP A 329 21.43 -9.64 18.72
CA ASP A 329 21.01 -10.49 17.61
C ASP A 329 19.63 -10.07 17.11
N VAL A 330 19.56 -9.66 15.85
CA VAL A 330 18.38 -8.94 15.35
C VAL A 330 17.14 -9.84 15.32
N VAL A 331 17.32 -11.14 15.10
CA VAL A 331 16.25 -12.12 15.20
C VAL A 331 15.78 -12.29 16.64
N ASP A 332 16.69 -12.37 17.62
CA ASP A 332 16.31 -12.36 19.05
C ASP A 332 15.50 -11.12 19.40
N CYS A 333 15.88 -9.95 18.88
CA CYS A 333 15.15 -8.70 19.09
C CYS A 333 13.71 -8.79 18.58
N PHE A 334 13.52 -9.32 17.37
CA PHE A 334 12.20 -9.52 16.79
C PHE A 334 11.37 -10.48 17.64
N VAL A 335 11.95 -11.59 18.08
CA VAL A 335 11.28 -12.59 18.93
C VAL A 335 10.89 -11.97 20.28
N ALA A 336 11.80 -11.26 20.93
CA ALA A 336 11.55 -10.61 22.22
C ALA A 336 10.42 -9.57 22.10
N ARG A 337 10.45 -8.75 21.04
CA ARG A 337 9.39 -7.76 20.75
C ARG A 337 8.04 -8.42 20.50
N GLU A 338 8.00 -9.51 19.74
CA GLU A 338 6.74 -10.23 19.51
C GLU A 338 6.22 -10.85 20.81
N ARG A 339 7.06 -11.48 21.63
CA ARG A 339 6.64 -12.01 22.94
C ARG A 339 6.14 -10.92 23.89
N ALA A 340 6.55 -9.67 23.71
CA ALA A 340 6.14 -8.55 24.54
C ALA A 340 4.74 -8.01 24.22
N LYS A 341 4.11 -8.36 23.09
CA LYS A 341 2.78 -7.84 22.78
C LYS A 341 1.71 -8.37 23.73
N GLU A 342 0.77 -7.50 24.08
CA GLU A 342 -0.27 -7.77 25.08
C GLU A 342 -1.13 -9.00 24.73
N LEU A 343 -1.50 -9.16 23.45
CA LEU A 343 -2.24 -10.32 22.94
C LEU A 343 -1.60 -11.66 23.34
N TYR A 344 -0.28 -11.77 23.17
CA TYR A 344 0.44 -13.01 23.43
C TYR A 344 0.66 -13.24 24.92
N ARG A 345 0.83 -12.17 25.71
CA ARG A 345 0.90 -12.26 27.18
C ARG A 345 -0.40 -12.75 27.79
N ALA A 346 -1.53 -12.28 27.27
CA ALA A 346 -2.86 -12.66 27.71
C ALA A 346 -3.32 -14.04 27.22
N LEU A 347 -2.51 -14.70 26.39
CA LEU A 347 -2.69 -16.08 25.97
C LEU A 347 -1.43 -16.86 26.34
N PRO A 348 -1.12 -17.02 27.65
CA PRO A 348 0.09 -17.71 28.07
C PRO A 348 0.10 -19.14 27.52
N GLY A 349 1.27 -19.62 27.06
CA GLY A 349 1.40 -20.97 26.51
C GLY A 349 1.07 -21.12 25.03
N LEU A 350 0.98 -20.02 24.26
CA LEU A 350 0.98 -20.12 22.81
C LEU A 350 2.23 -20.83 22.29
N GLU A 351 2.02 -21.77 21.37
CA GLU A 351 3.08 -22.46 20.63
C GLU A 351 4.10 -21.45 20.09
N PRO A 352 5.42 -21.72 20.17
CA PRO A 352 6.43 -20.80 19.66
C PRO A 352 6.26 -20.45 18.17
N ARG A 353 5.55 -21.28 17.41
CA ARG A 353 5.18 -21.02 16.02
C ARG A 353 4.28 -19.79 15.85
N ALA A 354 3.50 -19.39 16.85
CA ALA A 354 2.59 -18.24 16.76
C ALA A 354 3.31 -16.90 16.48
N TYR A 355 4.61 -16.83 16.80
CA TYR A 355 5.50 -15.68 16.55
C TYR A 355 6.16 -15.74 15.17
N LEU A 356 6.28 -16.94 14.58
CA LEU A 356 7.07 -17.21 13.37
C LEU A 356 6.69 -16.32 12.17
N PRO A 357 5.40 -16.10 11.80
CA PRO A 357 5.07 -15.27 10.63
C PRO A 357 5.61 -13.86 10.72
N ARG A 358 5.52 -13.25 11.92
CA ARG A 358 5.96 -11.86 12.09
C ARG A 358 7.48 -11.79 12.13
N VAL A 359 8.14 -12.75 12.79
CA VAL A 359 9.61 -12.87 12.76
C VAL A 359 10.10 -13.03 11.32
N LEU A 360 9.51 -13.93 10.52
CA LEU A 360 9.88 -14.12 9.10
C LEU A 360 9.69 -12.85 8.27
N HIS A 361 8.57 -12.13 8.45
CA HIS A 361 8.33 -10.87 7.73
C HIS A 361 9.35 -9.79 8.09
N GLU A 362 9.71 -9.66 9.35
CA GLU A 362 10.68 -8.66 9.83
C GLU A 362 12.10 -9.03 9.39
N THR A 363 12.49 -10.31 9.53
CA THR A 363 13.75 -10.87 9.03
C THR A 363 13.90 -10.61 7.54
N GLN A 364 12.91 -10.95 6.72
CA GLN A 364 12.97 -10.68 5.29
C GLN A 364 12.93 -9.19 4.96
N SER A 365 12.12 -8.38 5.65
CA SER A 365 12.09 -6.93 5.43
C SER A 365 13.46 -6.30 5.65
N LEU A 366 14.22 -6.84 6.62
CA LEU A 366 15.56 -6.38 6.90
C LEU A 366 16.58 -6.90 5.90
N PHE A 367 16.65 -8.21 5.69
CA PHE A 367 17.71 -8.86 4.92
C PHE A 367 17.40 -9.00 3.41
N GLY A 368 16.16 -8.73 3.00
CA GLY A 368 15.65 -8.91 1.63
C GLY A 368 15.12 -10.32 1.35
N TYR A 369 15.67 -11.33 2.00
CA TYR A 369 15.26 -12.74 1.96
C TYR A 369 15.55 -13.41 3.32
N VAL A 370 15.06 -14.62 3.54
CA VAL A 370 15.33 -15.38 4.77
C VAL A 370 16.58 -16.23 4.54
N THR A 371 17.74 -15.76 5.00
CA THR A 371 19.03 -16.45 4.81
C THR A 371 19.08 -17.78 5.59
N PRO A 372 19.90 -18.77 5.18
CA PRO A 372 20.08 -20.01 5.93
C PRO A 372 20.46 -19.77 7.41
N GLU A 373 21.34 -18.83 7.65
CA GLU A 373 21.81 -18.49 9.00
C GLU A 373 20.72 -17.78 9.82
N ALA A 374 19.91 -16.93 9.17
CA ALA A 374 18.73 -16.36 9.82
C ALA A 374 17.69 -17.44 10.17
N CYS A 375 17.50 -18.46 9.33
CA CYS A 375 16.66 -19.62 9.63
C CYS A 375 17.17 -20.41 10.85
N GLU A 376 18.48 -20.68 10.91
CA GLU A 376 19.10 -21.34 12.08
C GLU A 376 18.88 -20.51 13.35
N ARG A 377 19.03 -19.20 13.24
CA ARG A 377 18.81 -18.32 14.38
C ARG A 377 17.36 -18.33 14.84
N ILE A 378 16.40 -18.17 13.93
CA ILE A 378 14.97 -18.26 14.23
C ILE A 378 14.62 -19.57 14.95
N THR A 379 15.18 -20.68 14.47
CA THR A 379 15.02 -22.03 15.03
C THR A 379 15.47 -22.06 16.50
N GLN A 380 16.64 -21.51 16.80
CA GLN A 380 17.17 -21.43 18.17
C GLN A 380 16.32 -20.51 19.07
N CYS A 381 16.00 -19.30 18.61
CA CYS A 381 15.31 -18.28 19.39
C CYS A 381 13.87 -18.69 19.75
N LEU A 382 13.17 -19.28 18.78
CA LEU A 382 11.80 -19.79 18.96
C LEU A 382 11.76 -21.22 19.50
N ARG A 383 12.89 -21.93 19.58
CA ARG A 383 12.93 -23.36 19.95
C ARG A 383 12.02 -24.21 19.04
N LEU A 384 12.12 -23.96 17.74
CA LEU A 384 11.43 -24.72 16.71
C LEU A 384 12.37 -25.74 16.10
N ASP A 385 11.85 -26.67 15.31
CA ASP A 385 12.67 -27.48 14.41
C ASP A 385 12.90 -26.72 13.10
N MET A 386 14.05 -26.95 12.46
CA MET A 386 14.38 -26.32 11.16
C MET A 386 13.30 -26.62 10.11
N ASP A 387 12.73 -27.84 10.15
CA ASP A 387 11.62 -28.26 9.29
C ASP A 387 10.39 -27.36 9.41
N ASP A 388 10.12 -26.80 10.58
CA ASP A 388 8.96 -25.92 10.78
C ASP A 388 9.17 -24.58 10.08
N VAL A 389 10.38 -24.03 10.18
CA VAL A 389 10.75 -22.77 9.55
C VAL A 389 10.79 -22.93 8.04
N ILE A 390 11.43 -24.00 7.54
CA ILE A 390 11.49 -24.32 6.10
C ILE A 390 10.09 -24.52 5.53
N ARG A 391 9.23 -25.29 6.19
CA ARG A 391 7.86 -25.50 5.72
C ARG A 391 7.07 -24.20 5.68
N ALA A 392 7.22 -23.33 6.69
CA ALA A 392 6.59 -22.02 6.67
C ALA A 392 7.08 -21.19 5.47
N VAL A 393 8.40 -21.05 5.28
CA VAL A 393 8.99 -20.32 4.14
C VAL A 393 8.50 -20.89 2.80
N ALA A 394 8.54 -22.20 2.63
CA ALA A 394 8.13 -22.86 1.38
C ALA A 394 6.62 -22.82 1.09
N SER A 395 5.78 -22.61 2.10
CA SER A 395 4.31 -22.60 1.95
C SER A 395 3.75 -21.26 1.47
N PHE A 396 4.57 -20.21 1.45
CA PHE A 396 4.13 -18.84 1.17
C PHE A 396 5.01 -18.21 0.10
N LYS A 397 4.40 -17.77 -1.02
CA LYS A 397 5.13 -17.27 -2.20
C LYS A 397 5.99 -16.04 -1.94
N GLN A 398 5.66 -15.25 -0.92
CA GLN A 398 6.37 -14.02 -0.63
C GLN A 398 7.53 -14.19 0.35
N TYR A 399 7.71 -15.37 0.95
CA TYR A 399 8.96 -15.64 1.67
C TYR A 399 10.03 -16.10 0.66
N GLY A 400 11.10 -15.34 0.53
CA GLY A 400 12.21 -15.66 -0.36
C GLY A 400 13.30 -16.43 0.40
N ALA A 401 13.75 -17.55 -0.16
CA ALA A 401 14.95 -18.26 0.31
C ALA A 401 16.21 -17.87 -0.49
N ASP A 402 16.03 -17.25 -1.65
CA ASP A 402 17.10 -16.82 -2.54
C ASP A 402 17.30 -15.29 -2.49
N PRO A 403 18.52 -14.79 -2.72
CA PRO A 403 18.77 -13.36 -2.88
C PRO A 403 17.90 -12.75 -3.99
N SER A 404 17.23 -11.65 -3.69
CA SER A 404 16.48 -10.89 -4.70
C SER A 404 17.38 -9.97 -5.51
N GLY A 405 16.94 -9.59 -6.71
CA GLY A 405 17.55 -8.49 -7.46
C GLY A 405 17.52 -7.17 -6.68
N ASP A 406 18.43 -6.26 -7.01
CA ASP A 406 18.49 -4.90 -6.44
C ASP A 406 17.22 -4.10 -6.71
N ILE A 407 16.59 -4.33 -7.87
CA ILE A 407 15.32 -3.73 -8.27
C ILE A 407 14.33 -4.84 -8.55
N LEU A 408 13.25 -4.89 -7.77
CA LEU A 408 12.20 -5.89 -7.92
C LEU A 408 10.97 -5.29 -8.62
N ILE A 409 10.61 -5.89 -9.75
CA ILE A 409 9.43 -5.50 -10.54
C ILE A 409 8.37 -6.59 -10.41
N TYR A 410 7.19 -6.24 -9.93
CA TYR A 410 6.08 -7.17 -9.84
C TYR A 410 5.08 -6.93 -10.98
N VAL A 411 4.74 -7.97 -11.73
CA VAL A 411 3.76 -7.90 -12.83
C VAL A 411 2.46 -8.59 -12.41
N CYS A 412 1.33 -7.88 -12.45
CA CYS A 412 0.04 -8.38 -11.97
C CYS A 412 -0.61 -9.38 -12.93
N LYS A 413 -0.85 -10.63 -12.51
CA LYS A 413 -1.56 -11.66 -13.30
C LYS A 413 -3.09 -11.69 -13.11
N GLY A 414 -3.65 -10.67 -12.46
CA GLY A 414 -5.09 -10.59 -12.24
C GLY A 414 -5.89 -10.64 -13.55
N THR A 415 -7.14 -11.13 -13.51
CA THR A 415 -8.00 -11.35 -14.69
C THR A 415 -8.03 -10.17 -15.65
N ALA A 416 -8.25 -8.95 -15.12
CA ALA A 416 -8.30 -7.74 -15.93
C ALA A 416 -6.96 -7.42 -16.62
N CYS A 417 -5.82 -7.70 -15.97
CA CYS A 417 -4.49 -7.53 -16.56
C CYS A 417 -4.22 -8.59 -17.64
N PHE A 418 -4.63 -9.84 -17.40
CA PHE A 418 -4.49 -10.93 -18.37
C PHE A 418 -5.24 -10.63 -19.66
N LEU A 419 -6.53 -10.27 -19.57
CA LEU A 419 -7.36 -9.90 -20.71
C LEU A 419 -6.79 -8.68 -21.47
N ARG A 420 -6.10 -7.78 -20.78
CA ARG A 420 -5.44 -6.61 -21.38
C ARG A 420 -3.99 -6.86 -21.82
N GLY A 421 -3.56 -8.12 -21.91
CA GLY A 421 -2.29 -8.49 -22.57
C GLY A 421 -1.07 -8.61 -21.66
N GLN A 422 -1.25 -8.75 -20.34
CA GLN A 422 -0.13 -8.92 -19.41
C GLN A 422 0.92 -10.00 -19.80
N PRO A 423 0.57 -11.18 -20.36
CA PRO A 423 1.59 -12.15 -20.76
C PRO A 423 2.56 -11.63 -21.84
N ARG A 424 2.15 -10.63 -22.62
CA ARG A 424 3.04 -9.97 -23.58
C ARG A 424 3.95 -8.96 -22.87
N LEU A 425 3.43 -8.23 -21.88
CA LEU A 425 4.22 -7.34 -21.03
C LEU A 425 5.36 -8.08 -20.32
N SER A 426 5.09 -9.22 -19.67
CA SER A 426 6.12 -10.03 -19.01
C SER A 426 7.20 -10.47 -19.99
N ARG A 427 6.81 -10.95 -21.18
CA ARG A 427 7.77 -11.37 -22.22
C ARG A 427 8.61 -10.20 -22.73
N ARG A 428 8.02 -9.02 -22.89
CA ARG A 428 8.76 -7.81 -23.26
C ARG A 428 9.74 -7.39 -22.16
N LEU A 429 9.30 -7.43 -20.90
CA LEU A 429 10.14 -7.09 -19.74
C LEU A 429 11.34 -8.05 -19.64
N GLY A 430 11.12 -9.36 -19.76
CA GLY A 430 12.20 -10.35 -19.75
C GLY A 430 13.22 -10.14 -20.88
N ARG A 431 12.76 -9.76 -22.09
CA ARG A 431 13.67 -9.40 -23.19
C ARG A 431 14.46 -8.12 -22.90
N GLU A 432 13.81 -7.10 -22.33
CA GLU A 432 14.43 -5.81 -22.03
C GLU A 432 15.56 -5.96 -21.01
N ILE A 433 15.35 -6.77 -19.97
CA ILE A 433 16.37 -6.98 -18.94
C ILE A 433 17.35 -8.11 -19.27
N GLY A 434 17.06 -8.93 -20.29
CA GLY A 434 17.88 -10.08 -20.68
C GLY A 434 17.81 -11.27 -19.71
N ALA A 435 16.68 -11.45 -19.02
CA ALA A 435 16.48 -12.53 -18.05
C ALA A 435 15.08 -13.14 -18.08
N GLY A 436 14.99 -14.41 -17.69
CA GLY A 436 13.73 -15.13 -17.50
C GLY A 436 12.96 -14.63 -16.28
N ARG A 437 11.75 -15.15 -16.11
CA ARG A 437 10.93 -14.89 -14.91
C ARG A 437 11.72 -15.29 -13.66
N GLU A 438 11.65 -14.44 -12.63
CA GLU A 438 12.31 -14.63 -11.32
C GLU A 438 13.85 -14.73 -11.39
N GLN A 439 14.46 -14.48 -12.55
CA GLN A 439 15.92 -14.40 -12.72
C GLN A 439 16.39 -12.95 -12.63
N ILE A 440 17.60 -12.77 -12.11
CA ILE A 440 18.25 -11.45 -12.06
C ILE A 440 18.83 -11.15 -13.45
N GLY A 441 18.32 -10.10 -14.08
CA GLY A 441 18.80 -9.60 -15.36
C GLY A 441 19.76 -8.42 -15.22
N SER A 442 19.94 -7.71 -16.32
CA SER A 442 20.75 -6.50 -16.37
C SER A 442 20.31 -5.46 -15.32
N HIS A 443 21.26 -4.66 -14.85
CA HIS A 443 21.05 -3.63 -13.83
C HIS A 443 20.55 -4.16 -12.48
N GLY A 444 20.74 -5.46 -12.20
CA GLY A 444 20.25 -6.09 -10.97
C GLY A 444 18.72 -6.18 -10.91
N ILE A 445 18.02 -6.03 -12.04
CA ILE A 445 16.56 -6.09 -12.08
C ILE A 445 16.11 -7.54 -12.07
N GLN A 446 15.20 -7.87 -11.16
CA GLN A 446 14.45 -9.12 -11.17
C GLN A 446 12.97 -8.78 -11.35
N TYR A 447 12.26 -9.54 -12.17
CA TYR A 447 10.80 -9.43 -12.23
C TYR A 447 10.13 -10.71 -11.75
N VAL A 448 9.07 -10.51 -10.98
CA VAL A 448 8.25 -11.57 -10.41
C VAL A 448 6.82 -11.32 -10.85
N GLU A 449 6.19 -12.41 -11.25
CA GLU A 449 4.87 -12.38 -11.81
C GLU A 449 3.91 -12.76 -10.66
N MET A 450 3.13 -11.81 -10.17
CA MET A 450 2.40 -11.90 -8.90
C MET A 450 0.89 -11.98 -9.10
N ASP A 451 0.21 -12.47 -8.07
CA ASP A 451 -1.24 -12.47 -8.00
C ASP A 451 -1.84 -11.05 -8.02
N CYS A 452 -3.16 -10.97 -8.18
CA CYS A 452 -3.85 -9.70 -8.36
C CYS A 452 -3.58 -8.70 -7.23
N PHE A 453 -3.14 -7.49 -7.59
CA PHE A 453 -2.88 -6.38 -6.65
C PHE A 453 -4.14 -5.67 -6.13
N GLY A 454 -5.34 -6.01 -6.63
CA GLY A 454 -6.57 -5.32 -6.22
C GLY A 454 -6.69 -3.89 -6.77
N VAL A 455 -6.06 -3.59 -7.90
CA VAL A 455 -6.16 -2.29 -8.60
C VAL A 455 -6.58 -2.50 -10.05
N CYS A 456 -7.60 -3.33 -10.27
CA CYS A 456 -8.03 -3.76 -11.60
C CYS A 456 -8.52 -2.61 -12.50
N HIS A 457 -8.89 -1.47 -11.91
CA HIS A 457 -9.22 -0.24 -12.64
C HIS A 457 -8.00 0.36 -13.38
N LEU A 458 -6.77 -0.01 -12.98
CA LEU A 458 -5.51 0.39 -13.60
C LEU A 458 -4.94 -0.65 -14.57
N ALA A 459 -5.63 -1.75 -14.84
CA ALA A 459 -5.08 -2.87 -15.62
C ALA A 459 -4.66 -2.49 -17.06
N PRO A 460 -3.55 -3.02 -17.61
CA PRO A 460 -2.54 -3.87 -16.95
C PRO A 460 -1.66 -3.10 -15.95
N VAL A 461 -1.27 -3.76 -14.86
CA VAL A 461 -0.52 -3.15 -13.75
C VAL A 461 0.84 -3.79 -13.55
N ILE A 462 1.86 -2.96 -13.40
CA ILE A 462 3.18 -3.30 -12.89
C ILE A 462 3.41 -2.56 -11.57
N ARG A 463 4.03 -3.18 -10.57
CA ARG A 463 4.44 -2.55 -9.32
C ARG A 463 5.96 -2.56 -9.21
N ALA A 464 6.58 -1.41 -9.00
CA ALA A 464 8.03 -1.29 -8.80
C ALA A 464 8.32 -0.07 -7.92
N GLY A 465 9.32 -0.14 -7.02
CA GLY A 465 9.64 0.96 -6.10
C GLY A 465 8.47 1.34 -5.16
N GLY A 466 7.64 0.37 -4.79
CA GLY A 466 6.43 0.64 -4.00
C GLY A 466 5.30 1.36 -4.74
N ARG A 467 5.44 1.64 -6.05
CA ARG A 467 4.43 2.35 -6.86
C ARG A 467 3.75 1.44 -7.87
N PHE A 468 2.47 1.71 -8.14
CA PHE A 468 1.72 1.07 -9.23
C PHE A 468 1.81 1.87 -10.53
N TYR A 469 2.19 1.19 -11.60
CA TYR A 469 2.19 1.66 -12.97
C TYR A 469 1.03 0.99 -13.69
N GLY A 470 -0.05 1.75 -13.88
CA GLY A 470 -1.26 1.31 -14.57
C GLY A 470 -1.23 1.52 -16.08
N ASN A 471 -2.17 0.89 -16.79
CA ASN A 471 -2.41 1.00 -18.23
C ASN A 471 -1.15 0.77 -19.08
N GLN A 472 -0.25 -0.10 -18.61
CA GLN A 472 1.02 -0.36 -19.28
C GLN A 472 0.82 -1.17 -20.56
N ARG A 473 1.52 -0.77 -21.62
CA ARG A 473 1.62 -1.47 -22.91
C ARG A 473 3.03 -2.01 -23.10
N GLU A 474 3.19 -2.92 -24.06
CA GLU A 474 4.51 -3.50 -24.38
C GLU A 474 5.53 -2.41 -24.77
N GLU A 475 5.03 -1.36 -25.41
CA GLU A 475 5.78 -0.18 -25.87
C GLU A 475 6.34 0.65 -24.71
N ASP A 476 5.67 0.62 -23.55
CA ASP A 476 6.04 1.43 -22.38
C ASP A 476 7.17 0.79 -21.57
N ILE A 477 7.39 -0.52 -21.72
CA ILE A 477 8.34 -1.30 -20.91
C ILE A 477 9.78 -0.76 -20.97
N PRO A 478 10.36 -0.41 -22.14
CA PRO A 478 11.71 0.15 -22.18
C PRO A 478 11.82 1.47 -21.42
N ALA A 479 10.79 2.33 -21.52
CA ALA A 479 10.74 3.60 -20.80
C ALA A 479 10.58 3.39 -19.29
N LEU A 480 9.80 2.39 -18.87
CA LEU A 480 9.67 1.99 -17.47
C LEU A 480 10.99 1.48 -16.90
N VAL A 481 11.66 0.55 -17.60
CA VAL A 481 12.97 0.01 -17.17
C VAL A 481 13.98 1.15 -17.09
N LYS A 482 14.06 2.00 -18.11
CA LYS A 482 14.91 3.20 -18.08
C LYS A 482 14.57 4.06 -16.86
N ARG A 483 13.29 4.37 -16.60
CA ARG A 483 12.85 5.14 -15.43
C ARG A 483 13.19 4.47 -14.10
N LEU A 484 13.18 3.14 -13.99
CA LEU A 484 13.56 2.47 -12.73
C LEU A 484 15.07 2.52 -12.51
N VAL A 485 15.85 2.51 -13.58
CA VAL A 485 17.31 2.65 -13.56
C VAL A 485 17.74 4.12 -13.51
N THR A 486 16.87 5.07 -13.87
CA THR A 486 17.18 6.50 -14.04
C THR A 486 16.13 7.48 -13.48
N GLY A 487 15.26 7.10 -12.55
CA GLY A 487 14.08 7.89 -12.13
C GLY A 487 13.87 7.92 -10.61
N PRO A 488 12.92 8.68 -10.05
CA PRO A 488 12.90 9.25 -8.67
C PRO A 488 13.22 8.38 -7.45
N ASP A 489 13.08 7.06 -7.49
CA ASP A 489 13.60 6.20 -6.40
C ASP A 489 15.12 5.97 -6.50
N TYR A 490 15.67 6.21 -7.70
CA TYR A 490 17.07 6.41 -8.07
C TYR A 490 17.42 7.92 -8.19
N ASP A 491 16.46 8.77 -8.60
CA ASP A 491 16.62 10.23 -8.83
C ASP A 491 16.27 11.12 -7.62
N ASN A 492 15.73 10.65 -6.48
CA ASN A 492 15.69 11.48 -5.26
C ASN A 492 17.11 11.89 -4.85
N ARG A 493 18.07 11.05 -5.24
CA ARG A 493 19.49 11.34 -5.32
C ARG A 493 19.83 12.37 -6.37
N ARG A 494 19.50 12.16 -7.66
CA ARG A 494 19.83 13.12 -8.72
C ARG A 494 19.13 14.47 -8.62
N VAL A 495 17.90 14.60 -8.12
CA VAL A 495 17.17 15.86 -7.96
C VAL A 495 17.65 16.61 -6.72
N PHE A 496 18.01 15.92 -5.64
CA PHE A 496 18.72 16.53 -4.52
C PHE A 496 20.11 16.98 -4.97
N ILE A 497 20.86 16.14 -5.67
CA ILE A 497 22.14 16.47 -6.32
C ILE A 497 22.00 17.58 -7.33
N GLN A 498 20.94 17.65 -8.11
CA GLN A 498 20.79 18.65 -9.16
C GLN A 498 20.38 19.98 -8.54
N ARG A 499 19.56 19.99 -7.47
CA ARG A 499 19.36 21.17 -6.61
C ARG A 499 20.58 21.55 -5.77
N LEU A 500 21.41 20.58 -5.39
CA LEU A 500 22.66 20.77 -4.65
C LEU A 500 23.79 21.20 -5.59
N LEU A 501 23.83 20.74 -6.83
CA LEU A 501 24.71 21.19 -7.92
C LEU A 501 24.21 22.54 -8.45
N GLU A 502 22.91 22.83 -8.49
CA GLU A 502 22.37 24.16 -8.76
C GLU A 502 22.71 25.16 -7.64
N LYS A 503 22.90 24.69 -6.40
CA LYS A 503 23.41 25.47 -5.26
C LYS A 503 24.94 25.48 -5.11
N LEU A 504 25.66 24.46 -5.60
CA LEU A 504 27.12 24.28 -5.45
C LEU A 504 27.92 24.54 -6.74
N LEU A 505 27.28 24.62 -7.91
CA LEU A 505 27.84 25.12 -9.17
C LEU A 505 27.49 26.61 -9.36
N SER A 506 27.45 27.37 -8.27
CA SER A 506 27.31 28.83 -8.31
C SER A 506 28.51 29.54 -8.97
N GLU A 507 29.47 28.81 -9.55
CA GLU A 507 30.65 29.40 -10.19
C GLU A 507 30.99 28.90 -11.60
N HIS A 508 30.11 28.19 -12.31
CA HIS A 508 30.33 27.96 -13.76
C HIS A 508 29.14 28.41 -14.60
N ARG A 509 29.43 29.36 -15.50
CA ARG A 509 28.53 29.94 -16.49
C ARG A 509 27.95 28.82 -17.36
N SER A 510 26.62 28.70 -17.36
CA SER A 510 25.89 27.95 -18.37
C SER A 510 26.05 28.65 -19.72
N GLU A 511 26.47 27.92 -20.75
CA GLU A 511 26.44 28.44 -22.11
C GLU A 511 25.00 28.82 -22.51
N PRO A 512 24.81 29.95 -23.19
CA PRO A 512 23.48 30.45 -23.54
C PRO A 512 22.73 29.46 -24.44
N VAL A 513 21.47 29.19 -24.10
CA VAL A 513 20.62 28.21 -24.81
C VAL A 513 19.98 28.81 -26.08
N GLY A 514 20.25 30.08 -26.38
CA GLY A 514 19.86 30.79 -27.60
C GLY A 514 19.95 32.30 -27.44
N GLU A 515 20.17 33.03 -28.53
CA GLU A 515 20.13 34.50 -28.55
C GLU A 515 18.71 34.97 -28.89
N LEU A 516 18.11 35.77 -28.00
CA LEU A 516 16.83 36.43 -28.25
C LEU A 516 17.06 37.94 -28.37
N THR A 517 16.75 38.52 -29.52
CA THR A 517 16.91 39.95 -29.76
C THR A 517 15.77 40.74 -29.13
N VAL A 518 16.12 41.69 -28.26
CA VAL A 518 15.14 42.49 -27.53
C VAL A 518 14.68 43.68 -28.34
N SER A 519 13.37 43.75 -28.61
CA SER A 519 12.76 44.86 -29.35
C SER A 519 12.40 46.04 -28.44
N ARG A 520 11.90 45.76 -27.23
CA ARG A 520 11.48 46.76 -26.24
C ARG A 520 11.50 46.18 -24.82
N VAL A 521 11.95 46.98 -23.85
CA VAL A 521 11.91 46.64 -22.41
C VAL A 521 11.11 47.68 -21.65
N GLY A 522 10.30 47.23 -20.70
CA GLY A 522 9.66 48.06 -19.69
C GLY A 522 9.95 47.49 -18.30
N MET A 523 10.16 48.35 -17.31
CA MET A 523 10.44 47.93 -15.94
C MET A 523 9.46 48.63 -15.01
N VAL A 524 8.78 47.86 -14.17
CA VAL A 524 7.83 48.31 -13.15
C VAL A 524 8.45 47.95 -11.81
N SER A 525 8.63 48.90 -10.88
CA SER A 525 9.06 48.51 -9.53
C SER A 525 7.98 47.68 -8.84
N LYS A 526 8.36 46.79 -7.92
CA LYS A 526 7.38 45.97 -7.18
C LYS A 526 6.46 46.81 -6.28
N GLU A 527 6.93 47.98 -5.85
CA GLU A 527 6.13 48.97 -5.13
C GLU A 527 5.16 49.72 -6.08
N GLU A 528 5.59 50.07 -7.29
CA GLU A 528 4.73 50.68 -8.33
C GLU A 528 3.90 49.66 -9.13
N ALA A 529 3.94 48.37 -8.80
CA ALA A 529 3.11 47.34 -9.45
C ALA A 529 1.59 47.60 -9.29
N ARG A 530 1.22 48.67 -8.57
CA ARG A 530 -0.12 49.22 -8.41
C ARG A 530 -0.36 50.61 -9.05
N GLY A 531 0.57 51.22 -9.80
CA GLY A 531 0.39 52.58 -10.38
C GLY A 531 1.42 52.98 -11.46
N GLN A 532 1.04 53.89 -12.35
CA GLN A 532 1.63 54.14 -13.69
C GLN A 532 3.16 54.36 -13.80
N LEU A 533 3.74 53.79 -14.88
CA LEU A 533 5.16 53.88 -15.30
C LEU A 533 5.63 55.24 -15.81
N PRO A 534 6.87 55.65 -15.52
CA PRO A 534 7.74 56.32 -16.49
C PRO A 534 8.58 55.25 -17.22
N LEU A 535 8.10 54.82 -18.38
CA LEU A 535 8.72 53.82 -19.28
C LEU A 535 9.99 54.33 -20.00
N SER A 536 10.69 55.33 -19.45
CA SER A 536 11.68 56.13 -20.18
C SER A 536 13.13 55.95 -19.74
N ALA A 537 13.43 55.26 -18.63
CA ALA A 537 14.81 55.19 -18.15
C ALA A 537 15.68 54.12 -18.84
N TRP A 538 15.11 53.07 -19.44
CA TRP A 538 15.88 51.91 -19.95
C TRP A 538 15.60 51.58 -21.44
N ARG A 539 15.03 52.53 -22.19
CA ARG A 539 14.58 52.27 -23.57
C ARG A 539 15.71 52.09 -24.59
N GLU A 540 16.88 52.67 -24.39
CA GLU A 540 17.99 52.60 -25.36
C GLU A 540 19.08 51.59 -25.00
N GLU A 541 19.30 51.27 -23.72
CA GLU A 541 20.40 50.40 -23.31
C GLU A 541 20.20 48.93 -23.74
N PHE A 542 18.96 48.44 -23.87
CA PHE A 542 18.67 47.02 -24.13
C PHE A 542 18.16 46.73 -25.55
N ARG A 543 17.88 47.78 -26.32
CA ARG A 543 17.27 47.64 -27.64
C ARG A 543 18.30 47.07 -28.63
N GLY A 544 17.99 45.92 -29.21
CA GLY A 544 18.90 45.21 -30.12
C GLY A 544 19.99 44.36 -29.44
N ARG A 545 19.97 44.20 -28.11
CA ARG A 545 20.89 43.31 -27.39
C ARG A 545 20.31 41.91 -27.25
N ALA A 546 21.19 40.90 -27.22
CA ALA A 546 20.80 39.51 -26.99
C ALA A 546 20.56 39.25 -25.50
N LEU A 547 19.46 38.54 -25.19
CA LEU A 547 19.26 37.94 -23.87
C LEU A 547 19.83 36.53 -23.82
N LEU A 548 20.56 36.26 -22.75
CA LEU A 548 21.08 34.94 -22.44
C LEU A 548 20.20 34.37 -21.33
N LEU A 549 19.47 33.31 -21.65
CA LEU A 549 18.67 32.54 -20.70
C LEU A 549 19.46 31.32 -20.26
N ASP A 550 19.60 31.11 -18.96
CA ASP A 550 20.18 29.87 -18.44
C ASP A 550 19.13 28.81 -18.11
N GLY A 551 19.59 27.57 -17.95
CA GLY A 551 18.76 26.39 -17.70
C GLY A 551 18.00 26.39 -16.36
N ILE A 552 18.15 27.44 -15.53
CA ILE A 552 17.40 27.63 -14.27
C ILE A 552 16.55 28.91 -14.28
N GLY A 553 16.39 29.52 -15.45
CA GLY A 553 15.50 30.66 -15.70
C GLY A 553 16.08 32.01 -15.33
N ARG A 554 17.39 32.16 -15.12
CA ARG A 554 18.01 33.49 -14.97
C ARG A 554 18.17 34.15 -16.34
N VAL A 555 17.87 35.44 -16.39
CA VAL A 555 17.94 36.25 -17.61
C VAL A 555 19.09 37.23 -17.47
N PHE A 556 20.03 37.18 -18.42
CA PHE A 556 21.14 38.11 -18.52
C PHE A 556 21.08 38.88 -19.83
N VAL A 557 21.63 40.09 -19.84
CA VAL A 557 21.79 40.88 -21.05
C VAL A 557 23.24 40.78 -21.49
N ALA A 558 23.45 40.41 -22.76
CA ALA A 558 24.78 40.39 -23.37
C ALA A 558 25.38 41.81 -23.44
N ALA A 559 26.70 41.90 -23.30
CA ALA A 559 27.42 43.17 -23.31
C ALA A 559 27.32 43.88 -24.67
N ALA A 560 27.47 45.21 -24.65
CA ALA A 560 27.24 46.07 -25.81
C ALA A 560 28.34 46.01 -26.88
N ASP A 561 29.58 45.67 -26.49
CA ASP A 561 30.77 45.69 -27.33
C ASP A 561 31.69 44.51 -26.99
N THR A 562 32.44 44.02 -27.98
CA THR A 562 33.24 42.78 -27.93
C THR A 562 34.39 42.75 -26.91
N GLU A 563 34.68 43.86 -26.23
CA GLU A 563 35.74 43.96 -25.23
C GLU A 563 35.23 44.00 -23.77
N ASP A 564 33.92 44.18 -23.56
CA ASP A 564 33.30 44.05 -22.24
C ASP A 564 32.63 42.68 -22.12
N THR A 565 33.03 41.89 -21.13
CA THR A 565 32.53 40.50 -20.91
C THR A 565 31.55 40.42 -19.74
N SER A 566 31.11 41.57 -19.22
CA SER A 566 30.16 41.65 -18.12
C SER A 566 28.72 41.43 -18.60
N GLU A 567 28.25 40.20 -18.48
CA GLU A 567 26.83 39.86 -18.59
C GLU A 567 26.08 40.49 -17.40
N ARG A 568 25.06 41.29 -17.68
CA ARG A 568 24.29 41.95 -16.63
C ARG A 568 23.09 41.10 -16.26
N PHE A 569 23.03 40.63 -15.01
CA PHE A 569 21.88 39.90 -14.49
C PHE A 569 20.65 40.81 -14.41
N LEU A 570 19.57 40.41 -15.09
CA LEU A 570 18.31 41.16 -15.15
C LEU A 570 17.31 40.67 -14.11
N GLY A 571 17.37 39.39 -13.74
CA GLY A 571 16.43 38.75 -12.83
C GLY A 571 16.10 37.32 -13.25
N ARG A 572 15.06 36.73 -12.67
CA ARG A 572 14.60 35.38 -13.00
C ARG A 572 13.29 35.44 -13.79
N LEU A 573 13.20 34.65 -14.86
CA LEU A 573 11.99 34.49 -15.65
C LEU A 573 10.86 33.97 -14.78
N VAL A 574 9.68 34.60 -14.88
CA VAL A 574 8.46 34.19 -14.19
C VAL A 574 7.65 33.32 -15.14
N GLU A 575 7.82 32.00 -15.05
CA GLU A 575 7.24 31.04 -16.01
C GLU A 575 5.70 31.02 -16.04
N GLU A 576 5.05 31.36 -14.93
CA GLU A 576 3.59 31.36 -14.80
C GLU A 576 2.94 32.71 -15.16
N ALA A 577 3.73 33.70 -15.56
CA ALA A 577 3.21 35.02 -15.93
C ALA A 577 2.41 34.97 -17.23
N VAL A 578 1.18 35.50 -17.20
CA VAL A 578 0.34 35.63 -18.38
C VAL A 578 0.50 37.04 -18.94
N CYS A 579 1.37 37.20 -19.94
CA CYS A 579 1.60 38.47 -20.63
C CYS A 579 0.58 38.71 -21.74
N PHE A 580 0.08 39.93 -21.84
CA PHE A 580 -0.91 40.33 -22.82
C PHE A 580 -0.70 41.75 -23.29
N ARG A 581 -1.20 42.03 -24.49
CA ARG A 581 -1.19 43.33 -25.14
C ARG A 581 -2.58 43.93 -25.07
N TYR A 582 -2.66 45.17 -24.61
CA TYR A 582 -3.91 45.90 -24.47
C TYR A 582 -3.76 47.33 -25.01
N ASP A 583 -4.89 47.92 -25.41
CA ASP A 583 -4.92 49.30 -25.87
C ASP A 583 -5.14 50.21 -24.66
N ALA A 584 -4.09 50.97 -24.30
CA ALA A 584 -4.17 51.88 -23.18
C ALA A 584 -5.04 53.11 -23.52
N PRO A 585 -5.72 53.72 -22.54
CA PRO A 585 -6.65 54.84 -22.77
C PRO A 585 -6.05 56.06 -23.51
N TRP A 586 -4.73 56.22 -23.49
CA TRP A 586 -3.97 57.31 -24.11
C TRP A 586 -3.45 56.99 -25.53
N GLN A 587 -4.13 56.11 -26.26
CA GLN A 587 -3.88 55.77 -27.68
C GLN A 587 -2.46 55.26 -28.01
N GLN A 588 -1.83 54.50 -27.11
CA GLN A 588 -0.66 53.68 -27.42
C GLN A 588 -0.86 52.24 -26.96
N CYS A 589 -0.45 51.29 -27.81
CA CYS A 589 -0.49 49.86 -27.51
C CYS A 589 0.51 49.55 -26.38
N ALA A 590 0.03 48.92 -25.30
CA ALA A 590 0.79 48.60 -24.09
C ALA A 590 0.77 47.10 -23.80
N TYR A 591 1.68 46.64 -22.95
CA TYR A 591 1.77 45.25 -22.50
C TYR A 591 1.60 45.20 -20.99
N GLY A 592 0.76 44.29 -20.52
CA GLY A 592 0.57 43.98 -19.11
C GLY A 592 0.86 42.51 -18.85
N ALA A 593 1.00 42.15 -17.58
CA ALA A 593 1.07 40.77 -17.14
C ALA A 593 0.22 40.54 -15.90
N VAL A 594 -0.33 39.33 -15.79
CA VAL A 594 -1.02 38.85 -14.59
C VAL A 594 -0.25 37.67 -14.03
N LEU A 595 -0.08 37.65 -12.71
CA LEU A 595 0.49 36.53 -11.97
C LEU A 595 -0.63 35.74 -11.27
N PRO A 596 -1.12 34.64 -11.86
CA PRO A 596 -2.10 33.78 -11.21
C PRO A 596 -1.44 32.88 -10.15
N ASP A 597 -2.25 32.35 -9.24
CA ASP A 597 -1.88 31.17 -8.44
C ASP A 597 -2.22 29.86 -9.18
N ALA A 598 -1.93 28.71 -8.54
CA ALA A 598 -2.23 27.39 -9.09
C ALA A 598 -3.72 27.14 -9.36
N HIS A 599 -4.62 28.00 -8.88
CA HIS A 599 -6.07 27.96 -9.11
C HIS A 599 -6.55 29.03 -10.12
N GLY A 600 -5.63 29.77 -10.75
CA GLY A 600 -5.94 30.82 -11.72
C GLY A 600 -6.32 32.17 -11.08
N MET A 601 -6.30 32.27 -9.76
CA MET A 601 -6.69 33.51 -9.05
C MET A 601 -5.56 34.52 -9.16
N VAL A 602 -5.90 35.77 -9.48
CA VAL A 602 -4.90 36.81 -9.66
C VAL A 602 -4.26 37.17 -8.32
N ARG A 603 -2.94 36.94 -8.20
CA ARG A 603 -2.15 37.33 -7.04
C ARG A 603 -1.55 38.72 -7.18
N ALA A 604 -1.14 39.08 -8.40
CA ALA A 604 -0.54 40.37 -8.69
C ALA A 604 -0.76 40.77 -10.15
N TRP A 605 -0.77 42.08 -10.36
CA TRP A 605 -0.84 42.73 -11.66
C TRP A 605 0.46 43.45 -11.93
N VAL A 606 0.87 43.47 -13.19
CA VAL A 606 2.08 44.18 -13.60
C VAL A 606 1.77 44.99 -14.86
N ASN A 607 2.04 46.30 -14.79
CA ASN A 607 1.86 47.25 -15.89
C ASN A 607 0.43 47.30 -16.45
N VAL A 608 -0.58 47.30 -15.58
CA VAL A 608 -2.01 47.48 -15.95
C VAL A 608 -2.51 48.80 -15.36
N PRO A 609 -3.32 49.61 -16.08
CA PRO A 609 -3.72 50.93 -15.61
C PRO A 609 -4.69 50.86 -14.42
N GLU A 610 -4.50 51.71 -13.40
CA GLU A 610 -5.40 51.85 -12.24
C GLU A 610 -6.88 52.06 -12.61
N LEU A 611 -7.16 52.68 -13.77
CA LEU A 611 -8.51 52.89 -14.30
C LEU A 611 -9.30 51.60 -14.57
N TRP A 612 -8.65 50.43 -14.62
CA TRP A 612 -9.32 49.13 -14.70
C TRP A 612 -9.52 48.48 -13.32
N GLU A 613 -8.81 48.93 -12.29
CA GLU A 613 -8.81 48.34 -10.95
C GLU A 613 -9.65 49.10 -9.92
N GLU A 614 -9.73 50.44 -9.96
CA GLU A 614 -10.31 51.20 -8.83
C GLU A 614 -11.80 50.90 -8.58
N SER A 615 -12.62 50.74 -9.63
CA SER A 615 -14.03 50.31 -9.48
C SER A 615 -14.22 48.81 -9.26
N PHE A 616 -13.18 48.00 -9.54
CA PHE A 616 -13.28 46.54 -9.67
C PHE A 616 -12.73 45.79 -8.43
N LEU A 617 -11.62 46.27 -7.86
CA LEU A 617 -11.07 45.74 -6.61
C LEU A 617 -11.89 46.15 -5.39
N GLU A 618 -12.55 47.32 -5.42
CA GLU A 618 -13.45 47.73 -4.34
C GLU A 618 -14.73 46.86 -4.25
N SER A 619 -15.07 46.10 -5.31
CA SER A 619 -16.34 45.37 -5.41
C SER A 619 -16.25 43.83 -5.42
N THR A 620 -15.05 43.21 -5.51
CA THR A 620 -14.91 41.74 -5.63
C THR A 620 -13.77 41.14 -4.79
N VAL A 621 -13.95 39.93 -4.25
CA VAL A 621 -13.06 39.37 -3.20
C VAL A 621 -11.88 38.52 -3.75
N ARG A 622 -11.69 38.44 -5.08
CA ARG A 622 -10.44 38.04 -5.81
C ARG A 622 -10.83 37.53 -7.22
N PRO A 623 -10.38 38.17 -8.30
CA PRO A 623 -10.72 37.77 -9.67
C PRO A 623 -9.84 36.60 -10.17
N MET A 624 -10.37 35.83 -11.13
CA MET A 624 -9.66 34.71 -11.78
C MET A 624 -9.29 35.09 -13.22
N VAL A 625 -8.06 34.77 -13.67
CA VAL A 625 -7.61 35.03 -15.04
C VAL A 625 -7.67 33.74 -15.88
N GLU A 626 -8.26 33.82 -17.06
CA GLU A 626 -8.37 32.73 -18.03
C GLU A 626 -7.86 33.22 -19.40
N VAL A 627 -7.26 32.35 -20.21
CA VAL A 627 -6.92 32.67 -21.60
C VAL A 627 -7.87 31.90 -22.51
N HIS A 628 -8.65 32.59 -23.33
CA HIS A 628 -9.60 31.99 -24.26
C HIS A 628 -9.47 32.65 -25.64
N ASP A 629 -9.32 31.84 -26.70
CA ASP A 629 -9.08 32.28 -28.08
C ASP A 629 -7.97 33.34 -28.22
N GLY A 630 -6.87 33.15 -27.49
CA GLY A 630 -5.73 34.06 -27.50
C GLY A 630 -6.00 35.40 -26.81
N ARG A 631 -7.14 35.56 -26.13
CA ARG A 631 -7.46 36.73 -25.30
C ARG A 631 -7.35 36.40 -23.83
N VAL A 632 -6.75 37.29 -23.06
CA VAL A 632 -6.68 37.18 -21.60
C VAL A 632 -7.95 37.78 -21.03
N ILE A 633 -8.75 36.96 -20.38
CA ILE A 633 -10.06 37.27 -19.84
C ILE A 633 -9.97 37.21 -18.33
N LEU A 634 -10.36 38.29 -17.67
CA LEU A 634 -10.58 38.32 -16.25
C LEU A 634 -12.04 38.01 -15.93
N LYS A 635 -12.28 37.15 -14.95
CA LYS A 635 -13.62 36.73 -14.53
C LYS A 635 -13.81 37.03 -13.05
N ALA A 636 -14.84 37.79 -12.71
CA ALA A 636 -15.21 38.08 -11.32
C ALA A 636 -16.73 38.16 -11.15
N ASP A 637 -17.24 37.48 -10.11
CA ASP A 637 -18.60 37.39 -9.54
C ASP A 637 -19.82 37.24 -10.46
N SER A 638 -19.69 37.43 -11.78
CA SER A 638 -20.58 37.03 -12.90
C SER A 638 -20.20 37.70 -14.23
N GLU A 639 -19.24 38.63 -14.25
CA GLU A 639 -18.82 39.37 -15.45
C GLU A 639 -17.46 38.89 -15.97
N ARG A 640 -17.26 39.01 -17.29
CA ARG A 640 -16.03 38.65 -17.99
C ARG A 640 -15.49 39.87 -18.73
N PHE A 641 -14.26 40.25 -18.41
CA PHE A 641 -13.58 41.39 -19.02
C PHE A 641 -12.40 40.89 -19.84
N VAL A 642 -12.35 41.28 -21.11
CA VAL A 642 -11.18 40.99 -21.95
C VAL A 642 -10.12 42.03 -21.64
N LEU A 643 -9.03 41.61 -21.01
CA LEU A 643 -7.91 42.46 -20.67
C LEU A 643 -7.03 42.78 -21.89
N GLY A 644 -6.97 41.87 -22.86
CA GLY A 644 -6.16 42.08 -24.05
C GLY A 644 -5.88 40.77 -24.79
N GLU A 645 -5.04 40.85 -25.81
CA GLU A 645 -4.57 39.67 -26.55
C GLU A 645 -3.31 39.12 -25.91
N ARG A 646 -3.28 37.83 -25.59
CA ARG A 646 -2.08 37.15 -25.11
C ARG A 646 -0.93 37.30 -26.10
N LYS A 647 0.27 37.57 -25.58
CA LYS A 647 1.48 37.67 -26.40
C LYS A 647 2.58 36.80 -25.82
N ASP A 648 2.84 35.70 -26.51
CA ASP A 648 3.81 34.69 -26.08
C ASP A 648 5.28 35.12 -26.30
N HIS A 649 5.54 36.17 -27.09
CA HIS A 649 6.86 36.78 -27.26
C HIS A 649 7.17 37.87 -26.22
N VAL A 650 6.37 37.98 -25.16
CA VAL A 650 6.60 38.91 -24.05
C VAL A 650 6.93 38.12 -22.80
N LEU A 651 8.14 38.33 -22.28
CA LEU A 651 8.65 37.67 -21.09
C LEU A 651 8.53 38.60 -19.88
N LEU A 652 8.17 38.04 -18.73
CA LEU A 652 8.24 38.74 -17.45
C LEU A 652 9.42 38.21 -16.65
N VAL A 653 10.30 39.11 -16.23
CA VAL A 653 11.50 38.80 -15.45
C VAL A 653 11.38 39.51 -14.11
N GLU A 654 11.48 38.77 -13.02
CA GLU A 654 11.44 39.29 -11.67
C GLU A 654 12.85 39.45 -11.11
N SER A 655 13.20 40.67 -10.70
CA SER A 655 14.36 40.95 -9.87
C SER A 655 13.93 41.16 -8.41
N GLU A 656 14.88 41.39 -7.50
CA GLU A 656 14.55 41.61 -6.08
C GLU A 656 13.58 42.79 -5.89
N GLU A 657 13.75 43.87 -6.66
CA GLU A 657 12.99 45.12 -6.49
C GLU A 657 12.02 45.44 -7.64
N HIS A 658 12.13 44.77 -8.80
CA HIS A 658 11.38 45.15 -10.01
C HIS A 658 10.82 43.95 -10.78
N TYR A 659 9.72 44.17 -11.50
CA TYR A 659 9.27 43.34 -12.61
C TYR A 659 9.66 43.98 -13.94
N VAL A 660 10.46 43.27 -14.73
CA VAL A 660 10.94 43.69 -16.03
C VAL A 660 10.20 42.93 -17.13
N MET A 661 9.41 43.63 -17.93
CA MET A 661 8.77 43.10 -19.12
C MET A 661 9.68 43.27 -20.34
N VAL A 662 9.99 42.17 -21.01
CA VAL A 662 10.81 42.14 -22.22
C VAL A 662 9.96 41.69 -23.40
N VAL A 663 9.92 42.50 -24.45
CA VAL A 663 9.26 42.17 -25.72
C VAL A 663 10.36 41.78 -26.72
N LEU A 664 10.20 40.63 -27.36
CA LEU A 664 11.16 40.10 -28.34
C LEU A 664 10.81 40.56 -29.76
N GLU A 665 11.76 40.51 -30.71
CA GLU A 665 11.50 40.72 -32.14
C GLU A 665 10.82 39.48 -32.77
N ASP A 666 9.82 39.69 -33.63
CA ASP A 666 8.85 38.67 -34.07
C ASP A 666 9.38 37.63 -35.10
N ASP A 667 10.70 37.51 -35.34
CA ASP A 667 11.25 36.68 -36.44
C ASP A 667 12.07 35.44 -36.01
N ALA A 668 11.83 34.88 -34.82
CA ALA A 668 12.40 33.58 -34.41
C ALA A 668 11.33 32.50 -34.16
N ALA A 669 10.49 32.26 -35.15
CA ALA A 669 9.50 31.18 -35.14
C ALA A 669 10.07 29.88 -35.72
N THR A 670 10.60 28.98 -34.89
CA THR A 670 10.41 27.50 -35.01
C THR A 670 11.12 26.75 -33.87
N ALA A 671 10.43 26.60 -32.74
CA ALA A 671 10.65 25.48 -31.82
C ALA A 671 9.38 25.29 -30.97
N SER A 672 8.40 24.58 -31.52
CA SER A 672 7.22 24.17 -30.76
C SER A 672 7.63 23.11 -29.74
N VAL A 673 7.92 23.52 -28.52
CA VAL A 673 7.90 22.62 -27.36
C VAL A 673 6.42 22.41 -27.03
N SER A 674 5.86 21.26 -27.38
CA SER A 674 4.54 20.88 -26.90
C SER A 674 4.64 20.69 -25.39
N ALA A 675 4.07 21.61 -24.63
CA ALA A 675 3.85 21.42 -23.20
C ALA A 675 3.10 20.09 -22.99
N PRO A 676 3.41 19.32 -21.92
CA PRO A 676 2.59 18.19 -21.55
C PRO A 676 1.18 18.70 -21.31
N SER A 677 0.21 18.13 -22.03
CA SER A 677 -1.21 18.40 -21.78
C SER A 677 -1.49 18.24 -20.29
N PRO A 678 -2.11 19.22 -19.61
CA PRO A 678 -2.72 18.97 -18.31
C PRO A 678 -3.66 17.79 -18.50
N ARG A 679 -3.43 16.71 -17.76
CA ARG A 679 -4.45 15.68 -17.65
C ARG A 679 -5.66 16.38 -17.07
N GLU A 680 -6.73 16.43 -17.86
CA GLU A 680 -8.06 16.82 -17.41
C GLU A 680 -8.36 16.10 -16.10
N GLU A 681 -8.31 16.83 -14.97
CA GLU A 681 -9.23 16.52 -13.88
C GLU A 681 -10.61 16.83 -14.46
N LYS A 682 -11.27 15.80 -15.01
CA LYS A 682 -12.68 15.89 -15.33
C LYS A 682 -13.39 16.33 -14.06
N GLY A 683 -13.96 17.53 -14.15
CA GLY A 683 -14.77 18.12 -13.12
C GLY A 683 -15.76 17.09 -12.59
N ARG A 684 -16.02 17.18 -11.29
CA ARG A 684 -17.27 16.71 -10.71
C ARG A 684 -18.41 17.46 -11.40
N GLU A 685 -18.82 16.94 -12.56
CA GLU A 685 -20.21 17.02 -12.96
C GLU A 685 -21.02 16.42 -11.81
N ALA A 686 -22.11 17.08 -11.46
CA ALA A 686 -23.10 16.60 -10.49
C ALA A 686 -23.90 15.39 -11.04
N GLY A 687 -23.17 14.41 -11.60
CA GLY A 687 -23.59 13.13 -12.16
C GLY A 687 -22.38 12.18 -12.32
N GLY A 688 -21.53 12.06 -11.29
CA GLY A 688 -20.31 11.25 -11.31
C GLY A 688 -20.56 9.72 -11.32
N PHE A 689 -19.51 8.90 -11.44
CA PHE A 689 -19.55 7.43 -11.29
C PHE A 689 -20.32 6.89 -10.05
N PRO A 690 -20.48 7.64 -8.94
CA PRO A 690 -21.39 7.27 -7.85
C PRO A 690 -22.89 7.27 -8.21
N ALA A 691 -23.31 7.96 -9.27
CA ALA A 691 -24.72 8.09 -9.65
C ALA A 691 -25.32 6.72 -10.01
N GLY A 692 -26.51 6.42 -9.48
CA GLY A 692 -27.22 5.17 -9.71
C GLY A 692 -26.85 4.02 -8.75
N GLN A 693 -25.82 4.18 -7.92
CA GLN A 693 -25.46 3.22 -6.87
C GLN A 693 -26.29 3.42 -5.59
N ASP A 694 -26.45 2.36 -4.80
CA ASP A 694 -27.17 2.42 -3.51
C ASP A 694 -26.29 2.96 -2.36
N ARG A 695 -24.97 2.70 -2.41
CA ARG A 695 -23.91 3.23 -1.51
C ARG A 695 -24.21 3.26 -0.01
N VAL A 696 -24.82 2.22 0.54
CA VAL A 696 -25.20 2.16 1.96
C VAL A 696 -23.99 1.99 2.88
N VAL A 697 -23.09 1.06 2.56
CA VAL A 697 -21.87 0.79 3.32
C VAL A 697 -20.78 1.80 2.97
N LEU A 698 -20.63 2.13 1.68
CA LEU A 698 -19.62 3.05 1.18
C LEU A 698 -19.87 4.52 1.55
N ASP A 699 -21.11 4.93 1.85
CA ASP A 699 -21.39 6.32 2.30
C ASP A 699 -21.70 6.45 3.80
N PHE A 700 -21.78 5.34 4.55
CA PHE A 700 -21.91 5.41 6.01
C PHE A 700 -20.77 6.23 6.63
N ALA A 701 -21.11 7.20 7.47
CA ALA A 701 -20.17 8.10 8.15
C ALA A 701 -19.09 8.70 7.23
N ARG A 702 -19.43 8.97 5.96
CA ARG A 702 -18.49 9.49 4.97
C ARG A 702 -18.42 11.01 5.04
N LYS A 703 -17.50 11.52 5.85
CA LYS A 703 -17.11 12.94 5.88
C LYS A 703 -15.60 13.04 6.10
N GLY A 704 -14.98 14.09 5.56
CA GLY A 704 -13.57 14.37 5.80
C GLY A 704 -12.61 13.32 5.24
N ARG A 705 -11.47 13.14 5.91
CA ARG A 705 -10.40 12.22 5.54
C ARG A 705 -10.67 10.79 6.04
N PRO A 706 -10.58 9.78 5.18
CA PRO A 706 -10.68 8.35 5.55
C PRO A 706 -9.90 7.89 6.78
N GLU A 707 -8.68 8.39 6.91
CA GLU A 707 -7.69 7.98 7.90
C GLU A 707 -7.80 8.77 9.22
N ASP A 708 -8.78 9.66 9.35
CA ASP A 708 -8.97 10.53 10.50
C ASP A 708 -10.20 10.10 11.32
N MET A 709 -9.94 9.61 12.52
CA MET A 709 -10.97 9.20 13.47
C MET A 709 -11.94 10.34 13.81
N GLU A 710 -11.47 11.59 13.91
CA GLU A 710 -12.34 12.71 14.29
C GLU A 710 -13.37 13.02 13.19
N ASP A 711 -12.96 12.92 11.93
CA ASP A 711 -13.84 13.08 10.78
C ASP A 711 -14.89 11.94 10.73
N TYR A 712 -14.48 10.71 11.04
CA TYR A 712 -15.40 9.57 11.16
C TYR A 712 -16.42 9.75 12.29
N MET A 713 -15.96 10.18 13.47
CA MET A 713 -16.84 10.48 14.63
C MET A 713 -17.80 11.63 14.34
N ALA A 714 -17.31 12.71 13.72
CA ALA A 714 -18.13 13.86 13.34
C ALA A 714 -19.21 13.53 12.29
N ALA A 715 -19.09 12.37 11.63
CA ALA A 715 -20.07 11.83 10.70
C ALA A 715 -21.01 10.78 11.33
N GLY A 716 -20.97 10.60 12.65
CA GLY A 716 -21.78 9.64 13.39
C GLY A 716 -21.12 8.27 13.61
N GLY A 717 -19.84 8.12 13.25
CA GLY A 717 -19.05 6.93 13.56
C GLY A 717 -18.88 6.74 15.08
N TYR A 718 -18.84 5.48 15.53
CA TYR A 718 -18.78 5.05 16.94
C TYR A 718 -19.99 5.42 17.82
N GLU A 719 -20.93 6.25 17.39
CA GLU A 719 -22.18 6.54 18.13
C GLU A 719 -22.93 5.27 18.53
N THR A 720 -22.92 4.26 17.65
CA THR A 720 -23.53 2.96 17.91
C THR A 720 -22.87 2.26 19.09
N VAL A 721 -21.54 2.32 19.19
CA VAL A 721 -20.79 1.73 20.31
C VAL A 721 -21.16 2.42 21.62
N PHE A 722 -21.18 3.76 21.64
CA PHE A 722 -21.58 4.52 22.83
C PHE A 722 -23.00 4.19 23.28
N ARG A 723 -23.94 4.04 22.33
CA ARG A 723 -25.33 3.67 22.62
C ARG A 723 -25.43 2.24 23.16
N VAL A 724 -24.76 1.28 22.54
CA VAL A 724 -24.75 -0.12 23.01
C VAL A 724 -24.18 -0.24 24.42
N LEU A 725 -23.21 0.58 24.78
CA LEU A 725 -22.61 0.60 26.12
C LEU A 725 -23.36 1.47 27.13
N GLY A 726 -24.43 2.17 26.74
CA GLY A 726 -25.17 3.08 27.62
C GLY A 726 -24.41 4.36 28.01
N SER A 727 -23.31 4.69 27.33
CA SER A 727 -22.49 5.88 27.63
C SER A 727 -23.22 7.20 27.34
N GLY A 728 -24.31 7.16 26.56
CA GLY A 728 -25.18 8.31 26.27
C GLY A 728 -26.29 8.57 27.30
N GLY A 729 -26.32 7.84 28.42
CA GLY A 729 -27.38 7.93 29.44
C GLY A 729 -28.55 6.95 29.22
N GLU A 730 -28.47 6.11 28.20
CA GLU A 730 -29.40 4.99 27.94
C GLU A 730 -28.97 3.73 28.70
N GLU A 731 -29.87 2.77 28.88
CA GLU A 731 -29.50 1.45 29.42
C GLU A 731 -28.59 0.69 28.43
N PRO A 732 -27.47 0.12 28.89
CA PRO A 732 -26.60 -0.71 28.05
C PRO A 732 -27.38 -1.88 27.45
N TRP A 733 -27.10 -2.18 26.18
CA TRP A 733 -27.75 -3.30 25.50
C TRP A 733 -27.20 -4.63 26.00
N PRO A 734 -28.04 -5.65 26.22
CA PRO A 734 -27.54 -7.00 26.43
C PRO A 734 -26.88 -7.52 25.13
N PRO A 735 -25.78 -8.30 25.21
CA PRO A 735 -25.09 -8.85 24.03
C PRO A 735 -26.00 -9.61 23.06
N GLU A 736 -27.01 -10.31 23.60
CA GLU A 736 -28.01 -11.07 22.83
C GLU A 736 -28.78 -10.17 21.86
N ARG A 737 -29.11 -8.95 22.28
CA ARG A 737 -29.84 -7.99 21.44
C ARG A 737 -29.05 -7.62 20.19
N ILE A 738 -27.72 -7.50 20.30
CA ILE A 738 -26.87 -7.22 19.13
C ILE A 738 -26.96 -8.38 18.12
N VAL A 739 -26.90 -9.63 18.60
CA VAL A 739 -27.02 -10.83 17.76
C VAL A 739 -28.42 -10.92 17.13
N GLU A 740 -29.46 -10.55 17.86
CA GLU A 740 -30.85 -10.50 17.37
C GLU A 740 -31.01 -9.47 16.25
N GLU A 741 -30.49 -8.26 16.43
CA GLU A 741 -30.54 -7.20 15.39
C GLU A 741 -29.78 -7.63 14.12
N VAL A 742 -28.58 -8.20 14.25
CA VAL A 742 -27.80 -8.71 13.11
C VAL A 742 -28.54 -9.87 12.41
N SER A 743 -29.23 -10.72 13.18
CA SER A 743 -30.05 -11.80 12.63
C SER A 743 -31.30 -11.28 11.90
N ALA A 744 -32.00 -10.31 12.49
CA ALA A 744 -33.18 -9.67 11.92
C ALA A 744 -32.84 -8.89 10.64
N ALA A 745 -31.62 -8.36 10.53
CA ALA A 745 -31.11 -7.71 9.34
C ALA A 745 -30.87 -8.67 8.16
N ARG A 746 -30.93 -9.98 8.39
CA ARG A 746 -30.68 -11.04 7.39
C ARG A 746 -29.31 -10.88 6.73
N LEU A 747 -28.31 -10.43 7.50
CA LEU A 747 -26.94 -10.31 7.02
C LEU A 747 -26.37 -11.70 6.72
N ARG A 748 -25.81 -11.85 5.52
CA ARG A 748 -25.05 -13.02 5.09
C ARG A 748 -23.59 -12.62 4.90
N GLY A 749 -22.66 -13.49 5.30
CA GLY A 749 -21.22 -13.23 5.18
C GLY A 749 -20.82 -12.85 3.76
N ARG A 750 -20.07 -11.75 3.63
CA ARG A 750 -19.77 -11.09 2.36
C ARG A 750 -18.54 -11.64 1.62
N GLY A 751 -17.74 -12.47 2.28
CA GLY A 751 -16.59 -13.18 1.68
C GLY A 751 -16.96 -14.37 0.76
N GLY A 752 -18.17 -14.39 0.17
CA GLY A 752 -18.57 -15.34 -0.87
C GLY A 752 -19.45 -16.52 -0.47
N ALA A 753 -19.22 -17.15 0.68
CA ALA A 753 -20.02 -18.32 1.08
C ALA A 753 -21.48 -17.98 1.46
N GLY A 754 -21.78 -16.72 1.78
CA GLY A 754 -23.13 -16.29 2.12
C GLY A 754 -23.72 -16.98 3.36
N PHE A 755 -22.91 -17.37 4.35
CA PHE A 755 -23.46 -17.99 5.58
C PHE A 755 -24.17 -16.93 6.46
N PRO A 756 -25.33 -17.22 7.09
CA PRO A 756 -26.03 -16.26 7.94
C PRO A 756 -25.17 -15.80 9.13
N THR A 757 -24.87 -14.49 9.20
CA THR A 757 -23.93 -13.92 10.18
C THR A 757 -24.43 -14.08 11.61
N GLY A 758 -25.72 -13.79 11.87
CA GLY A 758 -26.31 -13.91 13.21
C GLY A 758 -26.24 -15.32 13.80
N LYS A 759 -26.45 -16.37 12.98
CA LYS A 759 -26.27 -17.77 13.42
C LYS A 759 -24.84 -18.07 13.83
N LYS A 760 -23.87 -17.50 13.11
CA LYS A 760 -22.43 -17.67 13.42
C LYS A 760 -22.07 -16.99 14.73
N TRP A 761 -22.58 -15.78 14.95
CA TRP A 761 -22.35 -15.01 16.17
C TRP A 761 -22.96 -15.71 17.38
N GLU A 762 -24.19 -16.19 17.27
CA GLU A 762 -24.85 -16.93 18.36
C GLU A 762 -24.10 -18.22 18.71
N ALA A 763 -23.55 -18.93 17.72
CA ALA A 763 -22.75 -20.12 17.96
C ALA A 763 -21.47 -19.82 18.76
N VAL A 764 -20.79 -18.70 18.50
CA VAL A 764 -19.60 -18.28 19.26
C VAL A 764 -19.97 -17.72 20.63
N ARG A 765 -21.07 -16.96 20.73
CA ARG A 765 -21.59 -16.47 22.01
C ARG A 765 -21.90 -17.61 22.97
N ARG A 766 -22.54 -18.68 22.48
CA ARG A 766 -22.85 -19.89 23.27
C ARG A 766 -21.67 -20.83 23.50
N ALA A 767 -20.55 -20.65 22.80
CA ALA A 767 -19.42 -21.55 22.92
C ALA A 767 -18.81 -21.46 24.33
N VAL A 768 -18.71 -22.61 24.99
CA VAL A 768 -17.98 -22.76 26.26
C VAL A 768 -16.50 -22.86 25.93
N CYS A 769 -15.70 -21.90 26.39
CA CYS A 769 -14.26 -22.02 26.28
C CYS A 769 -13.79 -23.12 27.22
N ARG A 770 -13.10 -24.13 26.70
CA ARG A 770 -12.46 -25.16 27.51
C ARG A 770 -11.01 -24.74 27.75
N VAL A 771 -10.61 -24.76 29.01
CA VAL A 771 -9.20 -24.69 29.41
C VAL A 771 -8.72 -26.12 29.48
N ASP A 772 -7.69 -26.48 28.71
CA ASP A 772 -7.04 -27.78 28.82
C ASP A 772 -5.92 -27.62 29.84
N GLU A 773 -6.02 -28.25 31.01
CA GLU A 773 -4.99 -28.11 32.06
C GLU A 773 -3.61 -28.63 31.62
N SER A 774 -3.54 -29.40 30.53
CA SER A 774 -2.30 -29.89 29.93
C SER A 774 -1.63 -28.92 28.96
N ASP A 775 -2.37 -27.95 28.43
CA ASP A 775 -1.79 -26.82 27.69
C ASP A 775 -1.66 -25.63 28.64
N GLY A 776 -0.57 -24.86 28.56
CA GLY A 776 -0.33 -23.74 29.49
C GLY A 776 -1.35 -22.59 29.39
N ASN A 777 -2.45 -22.78 28.65
CA ASN A 777 -3.39 -21.77 28.17
C ASN A 777 -4.60 -21.63 29.09
N LYS A 778 -4.32 -21.13 30.30
CA LYS A 778 -5.19 -21.09 31.47
C LYS A 778 -6.44 -20.20 31.35
N ASP A 779 -6.55 -19.36 30.31
CA ASP A 779 -7.61 -18.35 30.22
C ASP A 779 -8.77 -18.74 29.27
N CYS A 780 -9.99 -18.48 29.74
CA CYS A 780 -11.26 -18.63 29.02
C CYS A 780 -11.49 -17.42 28.10
N VAL A 781 -10.83 -17.40 26.93
CA VAL A 781 -10.87 -16.26 25.99
C VAL A 781 -11.50 -16.66 24.66
N LYS A 782 -12.31 -15.77 24.09
CA LYS A 782 -12.82 -15.87 22.71
C LYS A 782 -12.13 -14.85 21.82
N LEU A 783 -11.97 -15.21 20.55
CA LEU A 783 -11.21 -14.44 19.57
C LEU A 783 -12.11 -14.00 18.41
N ILE A 784 -11.75 -12.89 17.77
CA ILE A 784 -12.32 -12.43 16.51
C ILE A 784 -11.24 -12.46 15.44
N VAL A 785 -11.59 -12.89 14.22
CA VAL A 785 -10.71 -12.80 13.05
C VAL A 785 -11.46 -12.06 11.95
N ALA A 786 -10.92 -10.93 11.52
CA ALA A 786 -11.29 -10.27 10.28
C ALA A 786 -10.42 -10.80 9.14
N ASN A 787 -11.06 -11.45 8.18
CA ASN A 787 -10.41 -11.95 6.97
C ASN A 787 -10.38 -10.83 5.92
N GLY A 788 -9.21 -10.21 5.77
CA GLY A 788 -8.84 -9.28 4.70
C GLY A 788 -7.84 -9.87 3.71
N ASP A 789 -7.77 -11.21 3.61
CA ASP A 789 -7.06 -11.92 2.53
C ASP A 789 -7.94 -11.93 1.27
N GLU A 790 -8.17 -10.76 0.70
CA GLU A 790 -8.93 -10.57 -0.55
C GLU A 790 -8.08 -11.05 -1.73
N GLY A 791 -7.95 -12.37 -1.80
CA GLY A 791 -7.06 -13.04 -2.73
C GLY A 791 -7.63 -13.18 -4.13
N ASP A 792 -8.95 -13.00 -4.33
CA ASP A 792 -9.64 -13.21 -5.62
C ASP A 792 -9.19 -12.19 -6.68
N PRO A 793 -8.56 -12.62 -7.79
CA PRO A 793 -8.41 -11.78 -8.97
C PRO A 793 -9.69 -11.06 -9.40
N GLY A 794 -9.61 -9.73 -9.46
CA GLY A 794 -10.76 -8.87 -9.78
C GLY A 794 -11.47 -8.28 -8.56
N ALA A 795 -11.19 -8.76 -7.34
CA ALA A 795 -11.75 -8.21 -6.10
C ALA A 795 -10.79 -7.18 -5.48
N PHE A 796 -11.36 -6.08 -4.99
CA PHE A 796 -10.63 -5.01 -4.29
C PHE A 796 -11.51 -4.18 -3.34
N MET A 797 -12.65 -4.72 -2.92
CA MET A 797 -13.57 -4.03 -2.01
C MET A 797 -13.09 -4.05 -0.56
N ASP A 798 -12.51 -5.16 -0.10
CA ASP A 798 -11.98 -5.24 1.26
C ASP A 798 -10.75 -4.34 1.37
N ARG A 799 -9.88 -4.32 0.35
CA ARG A 799 -8.77 -3.37 0.25
C ARG A 799 -9.25 -1.94 0.47
N THR A 800 -10.25 -1.52 -0.30
CA THR A 800 -10.81 -0.17 -0.20
C THR A 800 -11.48 0.09 1.13
N LEU A 801 -12.17 -0.88 1.74
CA LEU A 801 -12.75 -0.69 3.07
C LEU A 801 -11.69 -0.55 4.17
N ILE A 802 -10.58 -1.30 4.08
CA ILE A 802 -9.46 -1.17 5.02
C ILE A 802 -8.74 0.18 4.82
N GLU A 803 -8.53 0.58 3.56
CA GLU A 803 -7.81 1.81 3.20
C GLU A 803 -8.65 3.07 3.46
N GLU A 804 -9.89 3.10 2.98
CA GLU A 804 -10.75 4.29 3.00
C GLU A 804 -11.71 4.34 4.20
N LYS A 805 -11.94 3.21 4.89
CA LYS A 805 -12.91 3.11 5.99
C LYS A 805 -12.43 2.24 7.17
N PRO A 806 -11.16 2.35 7.61
CA PRO A 806 -10.63 1.47 8.64
C PRO A 806 -11.41 1.57 9.95
N HIS A 807 -11.85 2.76 10.37
CA HIS A 807 -12.64 2.94 11.59
C HIS A 807 -14.01 2.26 11.54
N GLN A 808 -14.65 2.21 10.37
CA GLN A 808 -15.93 1.50 10.19
C GLN A 808 -15.77 -0.02 10.37
N VAL A 809 -14.66 -0.57 9.89
CA VAL A 809 -14.31 -1.99 10.10
C VAL A 809 -14.04 -2.25 11.59
N LEU A 810 -13.26 -1.37 12.25
CA LEU A 810 -12.94 -1.48 13.68
C LEU A 810 -14.18 -1.35 14.56
N GLU A 811 -15.09 -0.41 14.26
CA GLU A 811 -16.37 -0.27 14.95
C GLU A 811 -17.19 -1.55 14.88
N GLY A 812 -17.28 -2.16 13.69
CA GLY A 812 -17.95 -3.45 13.50
C GLY A 812 -17.31 -4.58 14.30
N MET A 813 -15.98 -4.60 14.44
CA MET A 813 -15.27 -5.58 15.26
C MET A 813 -15.52 -5.36 16.76
N ILE A 814 -15.55 -4.13 17.24
CA ILE A 814 -15.87 -3.79 18.64
C ILE A 814 -17.29 -4.25 18.99
N LEU A 815 -18.26 -3.93 18.14
CA LEU A 815 -19.66 -4.36 18.31
C LEU A 815 -19.79 -5.88 18.30
N ALA A 816 -19.03 -6.58 17.45
CA ALA A 816 -18.96 -8.03 17.44
C ALA A 816 -18.32 -8.59 18.72
N ALA A 817 -17.28 -7.94 19.24
CA ALA A 817 -16.60 -8.33 20.48
C ALA A 817 -17.53 -8.27 21.67
N ILE A 818 -18.30 -7.19 21.80
CA ILE A 818 -19.34 -7.02 22.81
C ILE A 818 -20.39 -8.13 22.67
N ALA A 819 -20.86 -8.39 21.45
CA ALA A 819 -21.92 -9.38 21.19
C ALA A 819 -21.53 -10.83 21.56
N VAL A 820 -20.27 -11.23 21.32
CA VAL A 820 -19.83 -12.62 21.55
C VAL A 820 -19.00 -12.80 22.83
N GLY A 821 -18.58 -11.72 23.48
CA GLY A 821 -17.68 -11.71 24.63
C GLY A 821 -16.24 -12.06 24.23
N ALA A 822 -15.73 -11.50 23.13
CA ALA A 822 -14.34 -11.68 22.72
C ALA A 822 -13.44 -10.59 23.30
N ARG A 823 -12.21 -10.95 23.68
CA ARG A 823 -11.22 -10.01 24.23
C ARG A 823 -10.14 -9.59 23.24
N TYR A 824 -9.97 -10.36 22.17
CA TYR A 824 -8.94 -10.07 21.18
C TYR A 824 -9.42 -10.31 19.77
N GLY A 825 -8.99 -9.44 18.88
CA GLY A 825 -9.19 -9.51 17.45
C GLY A 825 -7.88 -9.66 16.69
N VAL A 826 -7.95 -10.33 15.54
CA VAL A 826 -6.87 -10.36 14.55
C VAL A 826 -7.45 -9.91 13.22
N ILE A 827 -6.86 -8.90 12.59
CA ILE A 827 -7.13 -8.58 11.19
C ILE A 827 -6.02 -9.21 10.36
N TYR A 828 -6.35 -10.26 9.63
CA TYR A 828 -5.41 -10.89 8.72
C TYR A 828 -5.52 -10.22 7.35
N VAL A 829 -4.47 -9.51 6.94
CA VAL A 829 -4.43 -8.73 5.70
C VAL A 829 -3.31 -9.24 4.83
N ARG A 830 -3.57 -9.41 3.53
CA ARG A 830 -2.54 -9.82 2.58
C ARG A 830 -1.45 -8.76 2.42
N LYS A 831 -0.19 -9.18 2.30
CA LYS A 831 0.97 -8.28 2.23
C LYS A 831 0.99 -7.39 0.98
N GLU A 832 0.24 -7.71 -0.05
CA GLU A 832 0.10 -6.87 -1.24
C GLU A 832 -0.58 -5.52 -0.94
N TYR A 833 -1.30 -5.39 0.18
CA TYR A 833 -2.08 -4.20 0.56
C TYR A 833 -1.35 -3.30 1.56
N GLU A 834 -0.07 -2.99 1.32
CA GLU A 834 0.75 -2.18 2.24
C GLU A 834 0.11 -0.83 2.61
N ASP A 835 -0.48 -0.11 1.66
CA ASP A 835 -1.11 1.19 1.93
C ASP A 835 -2.38 1.06 2.79
N ALA A 836 -3.17 0.01 2.56
CA ALA A 836 -4.34 -0.29 3.39
C ALA A 836 -3.91 -0.69 4.80
N VAL A 837 -2.83 -1.48 4.94
CA VAL A 837 -2.26 -1.84 6.24
C VAL A 837 -1.80 -0.58 6.99
N ARG A 838 -1.12 0.36 6.33
CA ARG A 838 -0.71 1.64 6.96
C ARG A 838 -1.91 2.43 7.49
N SER A 839 -2.98 2.51 6.70
CA SER A 839 -4.23 3.18 7.07
C SER A 839 -4.89 2.50 8.28
N LEU A 840 -4.91 1.17 8.29
CA LEU A 840 -5.44 0.38 9.40
C LEU A 840 -4.60 0.49 10.66
N GLU A 841 -3.27 0.47 10.54
CA GLU A 841 -2.36 0.65 11.68
C GLU A 841 -2.57 2.03 12.33
N ASN A 842 -2.74 3.08 11.51
CA ASN A 842 -3.07 4.42 11.99
C ASN A 842 -4.44 4.43 12.71
N ALA A 843 -5.46 3.79 12.15
CA ALA A 843 -6.78 3.71 12.78
C ALA A 843 -6.76 2.94 14.12
N LEU A 844 -5.99 1.85 14.21
CA LEU A 844 -5.78 1.12 15.48
C LEU A 844 -5.11 2.00 16.53
N PHE A 845 -4.09 2.77 16.13
CA PHE A 845 -3.44 3.74 17.00
C PHE A 845 -4.44 4.78 17.53
N GLN A 846 -5.21 5.41 16.64
CA GLN A 846 -6.21 6.43 17.02
C GLN A 846 -7.30 5.85 17.93
N ALA A 847 -7.83 4.67 17.60
CA ALA A 847 -8.87 4.00 18.39
C ALA A 847 -8.37 3.63 19.79
N ARG A 848 -7.17 3.06 19.93
CA ARG A 848 -6.55 2.77 21.25
C ARG A 848 -6.34 4.03 22.07
N ARG A 849 -5.83 5.09 21.43
CA ARG A 849 -5.61 6.39 22.08
C ARG A 849 -6.90 6.97 22.67
N LYS A 850 -8.04 6.76 22.00
CA LYS A 850 -9.36 7.22 22.44
C LYS A 850 -10.06 6.22 23.37
N GLY A 851 -9.39 5.15 23.80
CA GLY A 851 -9.95 4.13 24.67
C GLY A 851 -11.02 3.26 24.02
N LEU A 852 -11.14 3.24 22.69
CA LEU A 852 -12.07 2.35 21.98
C LEU A 852 -11.53 0.92 21.84
N LEU A 853 -10.23 0.73 22.05
CA LEU A 853 -9.54 -0.55 22.04
C LEU A 853 -8.58 -0.61 23.24
N GLY A 854 -8.26 -1.82 23.68
CA GLY A 854 -7.44 -2.08 24.87
C GLY A 854 -8.29 -2.52 26.05
N ARG A 855 -7.82 -2.19 27.26
CA ARG A 855 -8.52 -2.51 28.51
C ARG A 855 -9.57 -1.48 28.86
N ASN A 856 -10.63 -1.92 29.53
CA ASN A 856 -11.74 -1.08 29.96
C ASN A 856 -12.21 -0.14 28.84
N VAL A 857 -12.62 -0.71 27.70
CA VAL A 857 -13.07 0.02 26.51
C VAL A 857 -14.11 1.08 26.94
N LEU A 858 -13.84 2.34 26.58
CA LEU A 858 -14.60 3.54 26.95
C LEU A 858 -14.79 3.73 28.47
N GLY A 859 -13.83 3.26 29.26
CA GLY A 859 -13.84 3.34 30.72
C GLY A 859 -14.75 2.31 31.39
N VAL A 860 -15.35 1.37 30.66
CA VAL A 860 -16.23 0.33 31.21
C VAL A 860 -15.40 -0.77 31.87
N PRO A 861 -15.45 -0.95 33.21
CA PRO A 861 -14.60 -1.91 33.89
C PRO A 861 -14.83 -3.35 33.42
N GLY A 862 -13.75 -4.04 33.04
CA GLY A 862 -13.77 -5.46 32.64
C GLY A 862 -14.23 -5.72 31.20
N LEU A 863 -14.54 -4.67 30.43
CA LEU A 863 -14.75 -4.77 28.99
C LEU A 863 -13.41 -4.56 28.27
N ASP A 864 -12.73 -5.65 27.95
CA ASP A 864 -11.44 -5.60 27.24
C ASP A 864 -11.63 -6.05 25.79
N PHE A 865 -11.14 -5.28 24.83
CA PHE A 865 -11.04 -5.71 23.43
C PHE A 865 -9.90 -4.99 22.71
N ASP A 866 -8.91 -5.75 22.23
CA ASP A 866 -7.82 -5.19 21.42
C ASP A 866 -7.60 -5.97 20.12
N VAL A 867 -7.00 -5.34 19.10
CA VAL A 867 -6.90 -5.89 17.75
C VAL A 867 -5.46 -5.84 17.22
N GLU A 868 -4.96 -6.97 16.74
CA GLU A 868 -3.64 -7.08 16.09
C GLU A 868 -3.76 -7.26 14.57
N ILE A 869 -2.80 -6.73 13.82
CA ILE A 869 -2.70 -6.98 12.37
C ILE A 869 -1.74 -8.14 12.13
N ARG A 870 -2.18 -9.10 11.32
CA ARG A 870 -1.33 -10.18 10.81
C ARG A 870 -1.20 -10.08 9.31
N LEU A 871 0.04 -9.94 8.84
CA LEU A 871 0.32 -9.90 7.41
C LEU A 871 0.38 -11.32 6.84
N GLY A 872 -0.39 -11.57 5.79
CA GLY A 872 -0.23 -12.75 4.95
C GLY A 872 1.07 -12.72 4.16
N ALA A 873 1.38 -13.81 3.47
CA ALA A 873 2.62 -13.95 2.71
C ALA A 873 2.38 -14.53 1.29
N GLY A 874 1.26 -14.14 0.67
CA GLY A 874 0.94 -14.50 -0.71
C GLY A 874 0.53 -15.96 -0.90
N ALA A 875 -0.45 -16.43 -0.12
CA ALA A 875 -1.08 -17.73 -0.31
C ALA A 875 -2.60 -17.54 -0.37
N PHE A 876 -3.22 -17.67 -1.55
CA PHE A 876 -4.66 -17.45 -1.71
C PHE A 876 -5.51 -18.37 -0.83
N VAL A 877 -5.05 -19.61 -0.65
CA VAL A 877 -5.72 -20.60 0.20
C VAL A 877 -5.84 -20.11 1.65
N ALA A 878 -4.99 -19.16 2.09
CA ALA A 878 -5.10 -18.56 3.42
C ALA A 878 -6.43 -17.83 3.63
N GLY A 879 -7.16 -17.41 2.58
CA GLY A 879 -8.51 -16.88 2.69
C GLY A 879 -9.56 -17.91 3.15
N GLU A 880 -9.24 -19.21 3.11
CA GLU A 880 -10.12 -20.27 3.63
C GLU A 880 -10.14 -20.25 5.17
N LYS A 881 -11.33 -20.48 5.76
CA LYS A 881 -11.59 -20.27 7.18
C LYS A 881 -10.63 -21.01 8.13
N ARG A 882 -10.10 -22.17 7.76
CA ARG A 882 -9.16 -22.98 8.57
C ARG A 882 -7.71 -22.65 8.23
N ALA A 883 -7.43 -22.47 6.94
CA ALA A 883 -6.10 -22.10 6.47
C ALA A 883 -5.65 -20.75 7.06
N ILE A 884 -6.55 -19.75 7.17
CA ILE A 884 -6.22 -18.45 7.76
C ILE A 884 -5.74 -18.58 9.21
N MET A 885 -6.41 -19.43 10.00
CA MET A 885 -6.09 -19.62 11.41
C MET A 885 -4.72 -20.27 11.55
N ARG A 886 -4.43 -21.26 10.71
CA ARG A 886 -3.09 -21.88 10.66
C ARG A 886 -2.00 -20.91 10.22
N ALA A 887 -2.29 -20.05 9.24
CA ALA A 887 -1.35 -19.03 8.80
C ALA A 887 -1.04 -18.05 9.95
N ILE A 888 -2.06 -17.63 10.71
CA ILE A 888 -1.89 -16.82 11.93
C ILE A 888 -1.06 -17.57 13.00
N GLU A 889 -1.24 -18.88 13.12
CA GLU A 889 -0.50 -19.78 14.01
C GLU A 889 0.96 -20.04 13.59
N GLY A 890 1.40 -19.55 12.44
CA GLY A 890 2.74 -19.86 11.90
C GLY A 890 2.89 -21.25 11.33
N LYS A 891 1.78 -21.88 10.94
CA LYS A 891 1.74 -23.16 10.24
C LYS A 891 1.49 -22.91 8.74
N PRO A 892 1.81 -23.90 7.88
CA PRO A 892 1.36 -23.90 6.50
C PRO A 892 -0.16 -23.61 6.39
N ALA A 893 -0.52 -22.76 5.43
CA ALA A 893 -1.89 -22.32 5.17
C ALA A 893 -2.73 -23.44 4.52
N GLU A 894 -3.00 -24.47 5.30
CA GLU A 894 -3.58 -25.73 4.83
C GLU A 894 -4.92 -26.02 5.51
N PRO A 895 -6.02 -26.26 4.79
CA PRO A 895 -7.28 -26.66 5.40
C PRO A 895 -7.11 -27.93 6.26
N THR A 896 -7.53 -27.91 7.52
CA THR A 896 -7.42 -29.09 8.39
C THR A 896 -8.60 -30.04 8.19
N ILE A 897 -8.32 -31.30 7.86
CA ILE A 897 -9.32 -32.36 7.67
C ILE A 897 -10.00 -32.70 8.99
N ASN A 898 -11.32 -32.88 8.98
CA ASN A 898 -12.13 -33.29 10.15
C ASN A 898 -11.98 -32.41 11.41
N ALA A 899 -11.46 -31.19 11.26
CA ALA A 899 -11.32 -30.29 12.40
C ALA A 899 -12.71 -29.85 12.93
N PRO A 900 -12.86 -29.70 14.26
CA PRO A 900 -14.07 -29.13 14.85
C PRO A 900 -14.38 -27.74 14.28
N SER A 901 -15.62 -27.29 14.47
CA SER A 901 -16.00 -25.92 14.09
C SER A 901 -15.09 -24.90 14.78
N ASN A 902 -14.65 -23.88 14.05
CA ASN A 902 -13.86 -22.78 14.61
C ASN A 902 -14.63 -22.01 15.70
N THR A 903 -15.96 -22.11 15.71
CA THR A 903 -16.80 -21.53 16.77
C THR A 903 -16.62 -22.24 18.11
N VAL A 904 -16.09 -23.47 18.11
CA VAL A 904 -15.78 -24.25 19.33
C VAL A 904 -14.28 -24.29 19.58
N ARG A 905 -13.50 -24.66 18.55
CA ARG A 905 -12.04 -24.75 18.60
C ARG A 905 -11.48 -24.18 17.30
N GLY A 906 -11.17 -22.88 17.33
CA GLY A 906 -10.64 -22.11 16.21
C GLY A 906 -9.17 -21.76 16.42
N LEU A 907 -8.85 -20.48 16.27
CA LEU A 907 -7.50 -19.94 16.40
C LEU A 907 -6.94 -20.25 17.79
N TRP A 908 -5.75 -20.88 17.83
CA TRP A 908 -5.09 -21.29 19.08
C TRP A 908 -5.96 -22.16 19.98
N GLY A 909 -6.87 -22.93 19.38
CA GLY A 909 -7.80 -23.79 20.09
C GLY A 909 -8.97 -23.05 20.77
N LYS A 910 -9.07 -21.72 20.64
CA LYS A 910 -10.11 -20.92 21.29
C LYS A 910 -11.35 -20.73 20.40
N PRO A 911 -12.56 -20.58 20.96
CA PRO A 911 -13.73 -20.19 20.18
C PRO A 911 -13.46 -18.91 19.40
N THR A 912 -13.58 -18.97 18.08
CA THR A 912 -13.17 -17.89 17.19
C THR A 912 -14.29 -17.47 16.26
N LEU A 913 -14.69 -16.20 16.31
CA LEU A 913 -15.58 -15.59 15.34
C LEU A 913 -14.77 -15.07 14.15
N LEU A 914 -14.85 -15.78 13.03
CA LEU A 914 -14.23 -15.36 11.78
C LEU A 914 -15.27 -14.67 10.88
N ASN A 915 -15.04 -13.44 10.43
CA ASN A 915 -15.87 -12.80 9.40
C ASN A 915 -14.98 -12.06 8.39
N ASN A 916 -15.51 -11.80 7.20
CA ASN A 916 -14.83 -11.00 6.18
C ASN A 916 -14.94 -9.50 6.52
N VAL A 917 -14.03 -8.68 6.03
CA VAL A 917 -13.95 -7.23 6.29
C VAL A 917 -15.25 -6.50 5.92
N GLU A 918 -15.80 -6.68 4.72
CA GLU A 918 -17.10 -6.10 4.34
C GLU A 918 -18.22 -6.52 5.30
N THR A 919 -18.17 -7.74 5.85
CA THR A 919 -19.16 -8.20 6.84
C THR A 919 -19.10 -7.36 8.13
N PHE A 920 -17.91 -7.02 8.62
CA PHE A 920 -17.76 -6.13 9.78
C PHE A 920 -18.18 -4.69 9.45
N ALA A 921 -17.82 -4.17 8.28
CA ALA A 921 -18.20 -2.82 7.86
C ALA A 921 -19.73 -2.62 7.76
N ASN A 922 -20.50 -3.69 7.58
CA ASN A 922 -21.97 -3.66 7.57
C ASN A 922 -22.59 -3.55 8.98
N ILE A 923 -21.88 -3.97 10.03
CA ILE A 923 -22.43 -4.00 11.40
C ILE A 923 -22.83 -2.62 11.93
N PRO A 924 -21.97 -1.57 11.89
CA PRO A 924 -22.37 -0.26 12.39
C PRO A 924 -23.55 0.33 11.59
N VAL A 925 -23.62 0.06 10.28
CA VAL A 925 -24.73 0.48 9.42
C VAL A 925 -26.06 -0.16 9.85
N ILE A 926 -26.04 -1.47 10.12
CA ILE A 926 -27.22 -2.23 10.56
C ILE A 926 -27.72 -1.73 11.90
N LEU A 927 -26.82 -1.57 12.86
CA LEU A 927 -27.21 -1.22 14.22
C LEU A 927 -27.61 0.26 14.31
N SER A 928 -26.96 1.15 13.57
CA SER A 928 -27.32 2.58 13.49
C SER A 928 -28.68 2.78 12.82
N GLY A 929 -28.87 2.23 11.61
CA GLY A 929 -30.10 2.41 10.82
C GLY A 929 -31.27 1.48 11.17
N GLY A 930 -31.02 0.43 11.96
CA GLY A 930 -32.00 -0.57 12.37
C GLY A 930 -32.11 -1.76 11.40
N SER A 931 -32.25 -2.96 11.98
CA SER A 931 -32.25 -4.23 11.24
C SER A 931 -33.37 -4.36 10.21
N ARG A 932 -34.59 -3.87 10.52
CA ARG A 932 -35.74 -3.93 9.61
C ARG A 932 -35.54 -3.09 8.35
N TRP A 933 -34.97 -1.89 8.50
CA TRP A 933 -34.65 -1.03 7.36
C TRP A 933 -33.58 -1.72 6.50
N TYR A 934 -32.49 -2.19 7.09
CA TYR A 934 -31.43 -2.86 6.34
C TYR A 934 -31.92 -4.12 5.61
N ALA A 935 -32.76 -4.93 6.26
CA ALA A 935 -33.38 -6.11 5.64
C ALA A 935 -34.29 -5.74 4.46
N SER A 936 -34.99 -4.59 4.52
CA SER A 936 -35.89 -4.12 3.46
C SER A 936 -35.18 -3.70 2.17
N LEU A 937 -33.87 -3.43 2.23
CA LEU A 937 -33.08 -3.07 1.06
C LEU A 937 -32.84 -4.27 0.12
N GLY A 938 -32.75 -5.48 0.66
CA GLY A 938 -32.33 -6.67 -0.08
C GLY A 938 -33.48 -7.64 -0.44
N THR A 939 -33.12 -8.91 -0.68
CA THR A 939 -34.08 -9.98 -0.97
C THR A 939 -34.65 -10.61 0.30
N ALA A 940 -35.62 -11.51 0.14
CA ALA A 940 -36.21 -12.24 1.27
C ALA A 940 -35.18 -13.01 2.12
N ARG A 941 -34.07 -13.48 1.53
CA ARG A 941 -33.03 -14.28 2.21
C ARG A 941 -31.71 -13.54 2.39
N SER A 942 -31.47 -12.46 1.65
CA SER A 942 -30.21 -11.70 1.67
C SER A 942 -30.51 -10.22 1.89
N GLY A 943 -30.37 -9.74 3.14
CA GLY A 943 -30.62 -8.34 3.47
C GLY A 943 -29.49 -7.41 3.03
N GLY A 944 -29.83 -6.13 2.84
CA GLY A 944 -28.88 -5.05 2.56
C GLY A 944 -28.31 -4.99 1.15
N THR A 945 -27.08 -4.50 1.08
CA THR A 945 -26.31 -4.27 -0.14
C THR A 945 -25.11 -5.22 -0.24
N LYS A 946 -24.55 -5.28 -1.45
CA LYS A 946 -23.28 -5.92 -1.78
C LYS A 946 -22.42 -4.94 -2.57
N ILE A 947 -21.15 -4.83 -2.18
CA ILE A 947 -20.17 -4.09 -2.97
C ILE A 947 -19.62 -5.04 -4.04
N PHE A 948 -19.62 -4.62 -5.31
CA PHE A 948 -19.00 -5.35 -6.40
C PHE A 948 -17.77 -4.62 -6.92
N SER A 949 -16.71 -5.37 -7.19
CA SER A 949 -15.52 -4.88 -7.88
C SER A 949 -15.69 -5.14 -9.37
N VAL A 950 -15.96 -4.08 -10.15
CA VAL A 950 -16.33 -4.20 -11.56
C VAL A 950 -15.16 -3.82 -12.47
N ALA A 951 -14.81 -4.72 -13.37
CA ALA A 951 -13.75 -4.54 -14.36
C ALA A 951 -14.14 -5.15 -15.73
N GLY A 952 -13.23 -5.07 -16.71
CA GLY A 952 -13.41 -5.63 -18.05
C GLY A 952 -13.80 -4.57 -19.10
N ILE A 953 -14.73 -4.92 -19.98
CA ILE A 953 -15.16 -4.10 -21.14
C ILE A 953 -16.20 -3.02 -20.82
N VAL A 954 -16.50 -2.74 -19.56
CA VAL A 954 -17.39 -1.64 -19.16
C VAL A 954 -16.70 -0.28 -19.30
N LYS A 955 -17.46 0.80 -19.53
CA LYS A 955 -16.87 2.15 -19.72
C LYS A 955 -16.18 2.67 -18.46
N ARG A 956 -16.76 2.44 -17.29
CA ARG A 956 -16.21 2.86 -15.99
C ARG A 956 -16.02 1.65 -15.08
N THR A 957 -14.77 1.39 -14.71
CA THR A 957 -14.39 0.33 -13.76
C THR A 957 -14.24 0.90 -12.35
N GLY A 958 -14.45 0.07 -11.33
CA GLY A 958 -14.38 0.52 -9.93
C GLY A 958 -15.29 -0.27 -9.02
N LEU A 959 -15.59 0.29 -7.83
CA LEU A 959 -16.55 -0.28 -6.91
C LEU A 959 -17.98 0.18 -7.25
N VAL A 960 -18.88 -0.79 -7.27
CA VAL A 960 -20.31 -0.60 -7.49
C VAL A 960 -21.07 -1.24 -6.33
N GLU A 961 -21.63 -0.42 -5.44
CA GLU A 961 -22.47 -0.92 -4.36
C GLU A 961 -23.95 -0.92 -4.77
N VAL A 962 -24.57 -2.10 -4.76
CA VAL A 962 -25.98 -2.28 -5.10
C VAL A 962 -26.69 -3.14 -4.06
N ARG A 963 -27.98 -2.89 -3.89
CA ARG A 963 -28.87 -3.71 -3.07
C ARG A 963 -29.06 -5.09 -3.68
N PHE A 964 -29.17 -6.13 -2.84
CA PHE A 964 -29.50 -7.47 -3.33
C PHE A 964 -30.81 -7.44 -4.11
N GLY A 965 -30.85 -8.14 -5.25
CA GLY A 965 -31.98 -8.14 -6.17
C GLY A 965 -31.79 -7.29 -7.43
N ARG A 966 -30.87 -6.33 -7.44
CA ARG A 966 -30.41 -5.66 -8.68
C ARG A 966 -29.81 -6.67 -9.66
N THR A 967 -29.74 -6.32 -10.94
CA THR A 967 -29.33 -7.22 -12.01
C THR A 967 -27.94 -6.87 -12.55
N LEU A 968 -27.35 -7.76 -13.37
CA LEU A 968 -26.10 -7.44 -14.08
C LEU A 968 -26.29 -6.28 -15.06
N ALA A 969 -27.48 -6.13 -15.64
CA ALA A 969 -27.81 -5.00 -16.50
C ALA A 969 -27.78 -3.66 -15.74
N ASP A 970 -28.33 -3.62 -14.52
CA ASP A 970 -28.24 -2.43 -13.65
C ASP A 970 -26.77 -2.05 -13.38
N VAL A 971 -25.92 -3.05 -13.09
CA VAL A 971 -24.48 -2.82 -12.84
C VAL A 971 -23.78 -2.26 -14.08
N ILE A 972 -24.06 -2.80 -15.27
CA ILE A 972 -23.51 -2.30 -16.53
C ILE A 972 -23.96 -0.85 -16.78
N GLU A 973 -25.22 -0.53 -16.50
CA GLU A 973 -25.77 0.81 -16.65
C GLU A 973 -25.08 1.82 -15.73
N ILE A 974 -24.89 1.48 -14.45
CA ILE A 974 -24.12 2.28 -13.49
C ILE A 974 -22.69 2.54 -13.99
N CYS A 975 -22.08 1.53 -14.62
CA CYS A 975 -20.76 1.66 -15.24
C CYS A 975 -20.74 2.48 -16.54
N GLY A 976 -21.88 3.02 -16.99
CA GLY A 976 -22.01 3.81 -18.22
C GLY A 976 -22.10 2.98 -19.51
N GLY A 977 -22.40 1.68 -19.39
CA GLY A 977 -22.50 0.75 -20.52
C GLY A 977 -21.18 0.08 -20.90
N ILE A 978 -21.16 -0.49 -22.09
CA ILE A 978 -20.00 -1.18 -22.70
C ILE A 978 -19.12 -0.18 -23.46
N GLN A 979 -17.81 -0.43 -23.48
CA GLN A 979 -16.82 0.35 -24.23
C GLN A 979 -17.16 0.43 -25.73
N GLU A 980 -16.78 1.54 -26.36
CA GLU A 980 -17.01 1.75 -27.79
C GLU A 980 -16.24 0.72 -28.63
N GLY A 981 -16.90 0.18 -29.67
CA GLY A 981 -16.32 -0.84 -30.53
C GLY A 981 -16.19 -2.24 -29.90
N LYS A 982 -16.68 -2.44 -28.67
CA LYS A 982 -16.72 -3.75 -27.99
C LYS A 982 -18.15 -4.29 -27.95
N HIS A 983 -18.29 -5.62 -27.98
CA HIS A 983 -19.58 -6.29 -27.82
C HIS A 983 -19.54 -7.23 -26.63
N LEU A 984 -20.60 -7.20 -25.80
CA LEU A 984 -20.69 -8.04 -24.61
C LEU A 984 -20.88 -9.51 -24.99
N ALA A 985 -20.03 -10.40 -24.49
CA ALA A 985 -20.18 -11.85 -24.62
C ALA A 985 -20.59 -12.51 -23.30
N GLY A 986 -20.07 -12.02 -22.18
CA GLY A 986 -20.25 -12.68 -20.89
C GLY A 986 -19.70 -11.92 -19.69
N VAL A 987 -19.66 -12.62 -18.56
CA VAL A 987 -19.06 -12.13 -17.31
C VAL A 987 -18.37 -13.28 -16.58
N GLN A 988 -17.19 -13.01 -16.03
CA GLN A 988 -16.60 -13.84 -15.00
C GLN A 988 -17.07 -13.36 -13.63
N ILE A 989 -17.64 -14.27 -12.86
CA ILE A 989 -18.25 -13.99 -11.54
C ILE A 989 -17.74 -14.98 -10.49
N GLY A 990 -17.45 -14.48 -9.29
CA GLY A 990 -17.05 -15.30 -8.15
C GLY A 990 -15.55 -15.61 -8.06
N GLY A 991 -14.69 -14.75 -8.63
CA GLY A 991 -13.23 -14.95 -8.63
C GLY A 991 -12.77 -16.09 -9.57
N PRO A 992 -11.48 -16.44 -9.59
CA PRO A 992 -10.93 -17.47 -10.49
C PRO A 992 -11.48 -18.87 -10.29
N SER A 993 -12.02 -19.19 -9.11
CA SER A 993 -12.70 -20.46 -8.86
C SER A 993 -14.21 -20.38 -9.12
N GLY A 994 -14.69 -19.23 -9.57
CA GLY A 994 -16.07 -18.98 -9.97
C GLY A 994 -16.39 -19.46 -11.38
N ALA A 995 -17.38 -18.85 -12.01
CA ALA A 995 -17.89 -19.26 -13.32
C ALA A 995 -17.67 -18.19 -14.39
N ILE A 996 -17.47 -18.63 -15.64
CA ILE A 996 -17.51 -17.79 -16.83
C ILE A 996 -18.88 -17.98 -17.48
N LEU A 997 -19.74 -16.96 -17.38
CA LEU A 997 -21.12 -17.01 -17.84
C LEU A 997 -21.29 -16.28 -19.17
N SER A 998 -21.97 -16.91 -20.11
CA SER A 998 -22.42 -16.25 -21.34
C SER A 998 -23.66 -15.41 -21.05
N LEU A 999 -23.64 -14.17 -21.55
CA LEU A 999 -24.73 -13.19 -21.45
C LEU A 999 -25.39 -12.95 -22.81
N THR A 1000 -25.20 -13.87 -23.76
CA THR A 1000 -25.66 -13.78 -25.15
C THR A 1000 -26.51 -14.97 -25.55
N GLY A 1001 -27.17 -14.87 -26.71
CA GLY A 1001 -27.99 -15.95 -27.25
C GLY A 1001 -29.08 -16.42 -26.27
N PRO A 1002 -29.30 -17.74 -26.10
CA PRO A 1002 -30.31 -18.28 -25.19
C PRO A 1002 -30.10 -17.93 -23.70
N ARG A 1003 -28.95 -17.36 -23.34
CA ARG A 1003 -28.56 -17.09 -21.95
C ARG A 1003 -28.60 -15.61 -21.57
N ALA A 1004 -29.03 -14.76 -22.50
CA ALA A 1004 -29.21 -13.33 -22.25
C ALA A 1004 -30.12 -13.03 -21.05
N TYR A 1005 -31.01 -13.96 -20.65
CA TYR A 1005 -31.83 -13.82 -19.44
C TYR A 1005 -30.99 -13.60 -18.17
N LEU A 1006 -29.74 -14.07 -18.11
CA LEU A 1006 -28.83 -13.87 -16.99
C LEU A 1006 -28.49 -12.40 -16.73
N LEU A 1007 -28.61 -11.53 -17.75
CA LEU A 1007 -28.46 -10.08 -17.57
C LEU A 1007 -29.49 -9.50 -16.61
N HIS A 1008 -30.68 -10.11 -16.58
CA HIS A 1008 -31.84 -9.64 -15.82
C HIS A 1008 -32.13 -10.54 -14.61
N THR A 1009 -31.29 -11.54 -14.36
CA THR A 1009 -31.38 -12.38 -13.17
C THR A 1009 -30.99 -11.56 -11.93
N PRO A 1010 -31.80 -11.58 -10.85
CA PRO A 1010 -31.48 -10.89 -9.62
C PRO A 1010 -30.14 -11.36 -9.01
N LEU A 1011 -29.25 -10.42 -8.69
CA LEU A 1011 -28.01 -10.65 -7.96
C LEU A 1011 -28.38 -11.03 -6.52
N ASP A 1012 -28.36 -12.33 -6.25
CA ASP A 1012 -28.57 -12.97 -4.97
C ASP A 1012 -27.79 -14.28 -4.91
N PHE A 1013 -27.29 -14.64 -3.72
CA PHE A 1013 -26.43 -15.82 -3.53
C PHE A 1013 -27.09 -17.12 -4.03
N ASP A 1014 -28.37 -17.30 -3.73
CA ASP A 1014 -29.04 -18.57 -4.01
C ASP A 1014 -29.41 -18.65 -5.50
N THR A 1015 -29.83 -17.52 -6.08
CA THR A 1015 -30.19 -17.43 -7.51
C THR A 1015 -29.01 -17.76 -8.43
N PHE A 1016 -27.81 -17.23 -8.13
CA PHE A 1016 -26.63 -17.54 -8.93
C PHE A 1016 -26.08 -18.94 -8.65
N SER A 1017 -26.27 -19.49 -7.43
CA SER A 1017 -25.96 -20.88 -7.12
C SER A 1017 -26.79 -21.85 -7.98
N GLU A 1018 -28.07 -21.58 -8.15
CA GLU A 1018 -28.96 -22.37 -9.03
C GLU A 1018 -28.54 -22.31 -10.51
N ALA A 1019 -27.97 -21.19 -10.95
CA ALA A 1019 -27.40 -21.04 -12.29
C ALA A 1019 -26.05 -21.78 -12.49
N GLY A 1020 -25.50 -22.41 -11.43
CA GLY A 1020 -24.20 -23.08 -11.45
C GLY A 1020 -23.03 -22.10 -11.36
N ALA A 1021 -23.26 -20.92 -10.78
CA ALA A 1021 -22.26 -19.91 -10.50
C ALA A 1021 -22.22 -19.63 -8.98
N MET A 1022 -21.34 -18.72 -8.57
CA MET A 1022 -21.38 -18.16 -7.22
C MET A 1022 -21.09 -16.67 -7.33
N LEU A 1023 -21.72 -15.86 -6.47
CA LEU A 1023 -21.38 -14.43 -6.40
C LEU A 1023 -19.94 -14.23 -5.91
N GLY A 1024 -19.44 -15.13 -5.05
CA GLY A 1024 -18.13 -15.05 -4.42
C GLY A 1024 -17.98 -13.75 -3.62
N SER A 1025 -16.74 -13.29 -3.48
CA SER A 1025 -16.41 -12.01 -2.84
C SER A 1025 -17.04 -10.80 -3.55
N GLY A 1026 -17.51 -10.93 -4.80
CA GLY A 1026 -18.18 -9.87 -5.57
C GLY A 1026 -17.30 -9.24 -6.67
N GLY A 1027 -16.27 -9.93 -7.13
CA GLY A 1027 -15.57 -9.57 -8.38
C GLY A 1027 -16.43 -9.87 -9.62
N LEU A 1028 -16.59 -8.88 -10.50
CA LEU A 1028 -17.27 -8.97 -11.79
C LEU A 1028 -16.35 -8.49 -12.92
N VAL A 1029 -15.95 -9.40 -13.81
CA VAL A 1029 -15.14 -9.05 -14.98
C VAL A 1029 -15.94 -9.32 -16.25
N PHE A 1030 -16.44 -8.26 -16.89
CA PHE A 1030 -17.19 -8.37 -18.13
C PHE A 1030 -16.25 -8.65 -19.31
N ILE A 1031 -16.60 -9.65 -20.12
CA ILE A 1031 -15.80 -10.13 -21.25
C ILE A 1031 -16.48 -9.83 -22.60
N GLY A 1032 -15.66 -9.46 -23.58
CA GLY A 1032 -16.05 -9.17 -24.94
C GLY A 1032 -16.14 -10.39 -25.84
N ASP A 1033 -16.69 -10.21 -27.04
CA ASP A 1033 -16.72 -11.24 -28.08
C ASP A 1033 -15.36 -11.47 -28.77
N ASP A 1034 -14.40 -10.59 -28.52
CA ASP A 1034 -13.00 -10.67 -28.93
C ASP A 1034 -12.10 -11.38 -27.90
N ASP A 1035 -12.59 -11.61 -26.67
CA ASP A 1035 -11.88 -12.31 -25.61
C ASP A 1035 -11.87 -13.83 -25.84
N ASP A 1036 -10.73 -14.46 -25.57
CA ASP A 1036 -10.56 -15.91 -25.71
C ASP A 1036 -10.94 -16.66 -24.44
N VAL A 1037 -12.16 -17.16 -24.38
CA VAL A 1037 -12.71 -17.85 -23.20
C VAL A 1037 -11.97 -19.14 -22.87
N VAL A 1038 -11.47 -19.89 -23.86
CA VAL A 1038 -10.75 -21.15 -23.60
C VAL A 1038 -9.39 -20.85 -22.99
N ARG A 1039 -8.69 -19.82 -23.49
CA ARG A 1039 -7.45 -19.34 -22.87
C ARG A 1039 -7.68 -18.74 -21.48
N LEU A 1040 -8.80 -18.07 -21.27
CA LEU A 1040 -9.19 -17.55 -19.95
C LEU A 1040 -9.43 -18.69 -18.95
N ALA A 1041 -10.16 -19.74 -19.34
CA ALA A 1041 -10.35 -20.93 -18.51
C ALA A 1041 -9.01 -21.63 -18.20
N ARG A 1042 -8.11 -21.66 -19.19
CA ARG A 1042 -6.76 -22.21 -19.03
C ARG A 1042 -5.89 -21.36 -18.08
N HIS A 1043 -5.98 -20.03 -18.14
CA HIS A 1043 -5.33 -19.10 -17.21
C HIS A 1043 -5.79 -19.35 -15.77
N PHE A 1044 -7.09 -19.45 -15.55
CA PHE A 1044 -7.63 -19.76 -14.23
C PHE A 1044 -7.23 -21.14 -13.72
N THR A 1045 -7.16 -22.14 -14.61
CA THR A 1045 -6.71 -23.49 -14.24
C THR A 1045 -5.26 -23.48 -13.76
N ASP A 1046 -4.38 -22.72 -14.41
CA ASP A 1046 -2.98 -22.55 -13.94
C ASP A 1046 -2.92 -21.84 -12.61
N TRP A 1047 -3.66 -20.75 -12.48
CA TRP A 1047 -3.73 -20.00 -11.22
C TRP A 1047 -4.21 -20.89 -10.07
N LEU A 1048 -5.28 -21.66 -10.26
CA LEU A 1048 -5.82 -22.59 -9.25
C LEU A 1048 -4.85 -23.73 -8.92
N ARG A 1049 -4.05 -24.17 -9.90
CA ARG A 1049 -2.96 -25.13 -9.68
C ARG A 1049 -1.84 -24.51 -8.84
N GLU A 1050 -1.47 -23.26 -9.10
CA GLU A 1050 -0.48 -22.51 -8.33
C GLU A 1050 -0.95 -22.20 -6.89
N GLU A 1051 -2.25 -21.99 -6.67
CA GLU A 1051 -2.85 -21.72 -5.35
C GLU A 1051 -3.24 -22.97 -4.56
N SER A 1052 -3.12 -24.16 -5.15
CA SER A 1052 -3.42 -25.40 -4.46
C SER A 1052 -2.42 -25.60 -3.31
N CYS A 1053 -2.91 -25.79 -2.08
CA CYS A 1053 -2.07 -26.15 -0.93
C CYS A 1053 -1.39 -27.53 -1.05
N GLY A 1054 -1.76 -28.34 -2.06
CA GLY A 1054 -1.11 -29.62 -2.36
C GLY A 1054 -1.61 -30.82 -1.56
N GLN A 1055 -2.45 -30.62 -0.54
CA GLN A 1055 -2.93 -31.71 0.33
C GLN A 1055 -3.82 -32.74 -0.36
N CYS A 1056 -4.68 -32.30 -1.28
CA CYS A 1056 -5.63 -33.17 -1.97
C CYS A 1056 -5.05 -33.58 -3.33
N PRO A 1057 -4.73 -34.86 -3.59
CA PRO A 1057 -4.28 -35.29 -4.91
C PRO A 1057 -5.29 -34.97 -6.01
N ALA A 1058 -6.59 -35.08 -5.71
CA ALA A 1058 -7.67 -34.73 -6.62
C ALA A 1058 -7.58 -33.26 -7.06
N CYS A 1059 -7.40 -32.32 -6.13
CA CYS A 1059 -7.22 -30.90 -6.46
C CYS A 1059 -5.89 -30.68 -7.20
N PHE A 1060 -4.76 -31.04 -6.58
CA PHE A 1060 -3.43 -30.68 -7.06
C PHE A 1060 -3.08 -31.31 -8.41
N ARG A 1061 -3.26 -32.63 -8.55
CA ARG A 1061 -3.01 -33.34 -9.81
C ARG A 1061 -4.17 -33.22 -10.79
N GLY A 1062 -5.39 -33.02 -10.30
CA GLY A 1062 -6.55 -32.83 -11.16
C GLY A 1062 -6.50 -31.52 -11.93
N THR A 1063 -6.14 -30.39 -11.30
CA THR A 1063 -5.98 -29.12 -12.01
C THR A 1063 -4.83 -29.17 -13.02
N GLU A 1064 -3.73 -29.87 -12.72
CA GLU A 1064 -2.66 -30.15 -13.67
C GLU A 1064 -3.15 -30.97 -14.88
N ALA A 1065 -3.98 -32.00 -14.64
CA ALA A 1065 -4.58 -32.80 -15.70
C ALA A 1065 -5.60 -32.01 -16.54
N LEU A 1066 -6.40 -31.12 -15.92
CA LEU A 1066 -7.29 -30.19 -16.62
C LEU A 1066 -6.50 -29.26 -17.54
N GLY A 1067 -5.41 -28.68 -17.03
CA GLY A 1067 -4.53 -27.81 -17.81
C GLY A 1067 -3.98 -28.52 -19.05
N ARG A 1068 -3.49 -29.76 -18.90
CA ARG A 1068 -2.98 -30.56 -20.03
C ARG A 1068 -4.05 -30.90 -21.07
N ALA A 1069 -5.28 -31.18 -20.64
CA ALA A 1069 -6.39 -31.43 -21.57
C ALA A 1069 -6.79 -30.15 -22.32
N LEU A 1070 -6.82 -29.00 -21.65
CA LEU A 1070 -7.03 -27.69 -22.29
C LEU A 1070 -5.89 -27.36 -23.26
N ASP A 1071 -4.64 -27.65 -22.91
CA ASP A 1071 -3.49 -27.41 -23.79
C ASP A 1071 -3.62 -28.17 -25.12
N ARG A 1072 -4.05 -29.43 -25.09
CA ARG A 1072 -4.32 -30.21 -26.32
C ARG A 1072 -5.34 -29.52 -27.22
N ILE A 1073 -6.43 -29.02 -26.65
CA ILE A 1073 -7.47 -28.28 -27.37
C ILE A 1073 -6.89 -26.97 -27.92
N LEU A 1074 -6.20 -26.18 -27.10
CA LEU A 1074 -5.62 -24.88 -27.48
C LEU A 1074 -4.53 -24.99 -28.55
N PHE A 1075 -3.79 -26.11 -28.59
CA PHE A 1075 -2.80 -26.40 -29.62
C PHE A 1075 -3.40 -26.98 -30.91
N GLY A 1076 -4.72 -27.13 -30.96
CA GLY A 1076 -5.41 -27.65 -32.15
C GLY A 1076 -5.17 -29.13 -32.40
N VAL A 1077 -4.93 -29.93 -31.36
CA VAL A 1077 -4.81 -31.40 -31.46
C VAL A 1077 -5.85 -32.11 -30.58
N GLY A 1078 -6.88 -31.36 -30.15
CA GLY A 1078 -7.93 -31.86 -29.28
C GLY A 1078 -8.92 -32.77 -30.02
N THR A 1079 -9.53 -33.68 -29.25
CA THR A 1079 -10.57 -34.60 -29.74
C THR A 1079 -11.79 -34.60 -28.80
N ALA A 1080 -12.83 -35.37 -29.15
CA ALA A 1080 -14.00 -35.57 -28.30
C ALA A 1080 -13.64 -36.15 -26.92
N ASP A 1081 -12.64 -37.04 -26.86
CA ASP A 1081 -12.15 -37.62 -25.61
C ASP A 1081 -11.56 -36.58 -24.66
N ASP A 1082 -10.90 -35.55 -25.20
CA ASP A 1082 -10.39 -34.45 -24.39
C ASP A 1082 -11.55 -33.68 -23.73
N ILE A 1083 -12.67 -33.46 -24.43
CA ILE A 1083 -13.87 -32.83 -23.86
C ILE A 1083 -14.51 -33.70 -22.77
N HIS A 1084 -14.64 -35.01 -23.00
CA HIS A 1084 -15.13 -35.95 -21.98
C HIS A 1084 -14.21 -36.00 -20.76
N ARG A 1085 -12.90 -35.95 -20.98
CA ARG A 1085 -11.89 -35.89 -19.92
C ARG A 1085 -12.03 -34.63 -19.08
N LEU A 1086 -12.27 -33.46 -19.68
CA LEU A 1086 -12.51 -32.23 -18.92
C LEU A 1086 -13.71 -32.35 -17.94
N TRP A 1087 -14.83 -32.93 -18.39
CA TRP A 1087 -15.99 -33.19 -17.52
C TRP A 1087 -15.68 -34.18 -16.41
N ALA A 1088 -15.07 -35.32 -16.76
CA ALA A 1088 -14.75 -36.37 -15.78
C ALA A 1088 -13.75 -35.89 -14.72
N LEU A 1089 -12.74 -35.11 -15.14
CA LEU A 1089 -11.81 -34.47 -14.21
C LEU A 1089 -12.52 -33.46 -13.32
N GLY A 1090 -13.46 -32.68 -13.87
CA GLY A 1090 -14.24 -31.73 -13.09
C GLY A 1090 -15.03 -32.38 -11.95
N ASP A 1091 -15.76 -33.46 -12.27
CA ASP A 1091 -16.51 -34.24 -11.26
C ASP A 1091 -15.56 -34.86 -10.21
N MET A 1092 -14.41 -35.38 -10.64
CA MET A 1092 -13.41 -35.99 -9.76
C MET A 1092 -12.77 -34.97 -8.82
N ILE A 1093 -12.39 -33.79 -9.33
CA ILE A 1093 -11.84 -32.69 -8.52
C ILE A 1093 -12.87 -32.23 -7.50
N GLN A 1094 -14.12 -32.02 -7.93
CA GLN A 1094 -15.19 -31.58 -7.03
C GLN A 1094 -15.44 -32.59 -5.90
N ALA A 1095 -15.53 -33.89 -6.23
CA ALA A 1095 -15.81 -34.95 -5.26
C ALA A 1095 -14.62 -35.29 -4.35
N GLY A 1096 -13.38 -35.17 -4.86
CA GLY A 1096 -12.16 -35.56 -4.17
C GLY A 1096 -11.48 -34.45 -3.37
N SER A 1097 -12.01 -33.22 -3.41
CA SER A 1097 -11.43 -32.06 -2.72
C SER A 1097 -12.01 -31.83 -1.33
N GLN A 1098 -11.19 -31.33 -0.41
CA GLN A 1098 -11.54 -31.20 1.01
C GLN A 1098 -11.94 -29.78 1.42
N CYS A 1099 -11.65 -28.77 0.59
CA CYS A 1099 -11.92 -27.37 0.88
C CYS A 1099 -12.68 -26.71 -0.27
N GLY A 1100 -13.22 -25.51 -0.01
CA GLY A 1100 -14.00 -24.74 -0.97
C GLY A 1100 -13.26 -24.55 -2.30
N LEU A 1101 -11.99 -24.14 -2.24
CA LEU A 1101 -11.14 -23.93 -3.43
C LEU A 1101 -11.08 -25.17 -4.33
N GLY A 1102 -10.76 -26.33 -3.76
CA GLY A 1102 -10.66 -27.56 -4.55
C GLY A 1102 -12.03 -27.97 -5.11
N THR A 1103 -13.11 -27.82 -4.35
CA THR A 1103 -14.46 -28.16 -4.83
C THR A 1103 -14.94 -27.27 -5.98
N THR A 1104 -14.35 -26.08 -6.13
CA THR A 1104 -14.71 -25.09 -7.15
C THR A 1104 -13.63 -24.93 -8.23
N ALA A 1105 -12.48 -25.59 -8.09
CA ALA A 1105 -11.34 -25.42 -8.99
C ALA A 1105 -11.61 -25.83 -10.45
N ALA A 1106 -12.60 -26.68 -10.70
CA ALA A 1106 -12.99 -27.06 -12.06
C ALA A 1106 -14.01 -26.09 -12.69
N ASN A 1107 -14.61 -25.19 -11.91
CA ASN A 1107 -15.72 -24.34 -12.37
C ASN A 1107 -15.38 -23.48 -13.59
N PRO A 1108 -14.19 -22.87 -13.73
CA PRO A 1108 -13.90 -22.06 -14.91
C PRO A 1108 -13.95 -22.87 -16.20
N VAL A 1109 -13.49 -24.12 -16.15
CA VAL A 1109 -13.49 -25.04 -17.30
C VAL A 1109 -14.88 -25.57 -17.57
N THR A 1110 -15.58 -26.09 -16.55
CA THR A 1110 -16.91 -26.68 -16.72
C THR A 1110 -17.95 -25.63 -17.09
N SER A 1111 -17.84 -24.42 -16.54
CA SER A 1111 -18.66 -23.27 -16.96
C SER A 1111 -18.29 -22.82 -18.37
N ALA A 1112 -17.01 -22.68 -18.75
CA ALA A 1112 -16.65 -22.35 -20.12
C ALA A 1112 -17.19 -23.37 -21.13
N LEU A 1113 -17.07 -24.67 -20.85
CA LEU A 1113 -17.63 -25.74 -21.69
C LEU A 1113 -19.16 -25.60 -21.83
N ARG A 1114 -19.84 -25.33 -20.72
CA ARG A 1114 -21.29 -25.15 -20.70
C ARG A 1114 -21.69 -23.89 -21.46
N PHE A 1115 -21.06 -22.76 -21.14
CA PHE A 1115 -21.49 -21.41 -21.51
C PHE A 1115 -20.92 -20.92 -22.86
N PHE A 1116 -19.74 -21.37 -23.25
CA PHE A 1116 -19.01 -20.97 -24.46
C PHE A 1116 -18.52 -22.16 -25.29
N PRO A 1117 -19.39 -23.11 -25.61
CA PRO A 1117 -18.99 -24.32 -26.29
C PRO A 1117 -18.48 -24.14 -27.72
N ALA A 1118 -18.99 -23.12 -28.41
CA ALA A 1118 -18.53 -22.78 -29.75
C ALA A 1118 -17.05 -22.36 -29.73
N ALA A 1119 -16.57 -21.78 -28.62
CA ALA A 1119 -15.15 -21.46 -28.45
C ALA A 1119 -14.27 -22.71 -28.38
N PHE A 1120 -14.75 -23.81 -27.77
CA PHE A 1120 -14.05 -25.09 -27.81
C PHE A 1120 -14.10 -25.72 -29.20
N LEU A 1121 -15.26 -25.67 -29.87
CA LEU A 1121 -15.40 -26.16 -31.25
C LEU A 1121 -14.43 -25.43 -32.20
N HIS A 1122 -14.27 -24.12 -32.05
CA HIS A 1122 -13.32 -23.31 -32.83
C HIS A 1122 -11.90 -23.89 -32.77
N TYR A 1123 -11.43 -24.22 -31.57
CA TYR A 1123 -10.13 -24.85 -31.36
C TYR A 1123 -10.05 -26.30 -31.87
N LEU A 1124 -11.11 -27.10 -31.70
CA LEU A 1124 -11.16 -28.47 -32.20
C LEU A 1124 -11.08 -28.52 -33.72
N LEU A 1125 -11.71 -27.56 -34.43
CA LEU A 1125 -11.64 -27.43 -35.88
C LEU A 1125 -10.24 -27.09 -36.40
N ALA A 1126 -9.30 -26.72 -35.52
CA ALA A 1126 -7.89 -26.58 -35.89
C ALA A 1126 -7.17 -27.90 -36.11
N ASN A 1127 -7.74 -29.01 -35.64
CA ASN A 1127 -7.14 -30.32 -35.76
C ASN A 1127 -7.09 -30.77 -37.22
N PRO A 1128 -5.88 -30.97 -37.80
CA PRO A 1128 -5.74 -31.37 -39.20
C PRO A 1128 -6.29 -32.79 -39.46
N GLU A 1129 -6.38 -33.62 -38.42
CA GLU A 1129 -6.93 -34.98 -38.49
C GLU A 1129 -8.47 -35.00 -38.35
N MET A 1130 -9.10 -33.85 -38.13
CA MET A 1130 -10.56 -33.76 -38.00
C MET A 1130 -11.24 -34.14 -39.31
N ASP A 1131 -12.00 -35.24 -39.28
CA ASP A 1131 -12.92 -35.65 -40.33
C ASP A 1131 -14.39 -35.42 -39.91
N LEU A 1132 -15.34 -35.78 -40.78
CA LEU A 1132 -16.77 -35.59 -40.50
C LEU A 1132 -17.26 -36.41 -39.30
N ARG A 1133 -16.72 -37.61 -39.09
CA ARG A 1133 -17.09 -38.47 -37.96
C ARG A 1133 -16.58 -37.87 -36.65
N SER A 1134 -15.29 -37.54 -36.58
CA SER A 1134 -14.68 -36.90 -35.42
C SER A 1134 -15.30 -35.54 -35.13
N LEU A 1135 -15.74 -34.78 -36.15
CA LEU A 1135 -16.54 -33.58 -35.95
C LEU A 1135 -17.86 -33.90 -35.25
N PHE A 1136 -18.56 -34.95 -35.66
CA PHE A 1136 -19.80 -35.36 -35.01
C PHE A 1136 -19.60 -35.90 -33.59
N GLU A 1137 -18.51 -36.63 -33.34
CA GLU A 1137 -18.11 -37.05 -32.00
C GLU A 1137 -17.78 -35.83 -31.13
N CYS A 1138 -17.07 -34.83 -31.65
CA CYS A 1138 -16.78 -33.58 -30.94
C CYS A 1138 -18.04 -32.76 -30.69
N LEU A 1139 -18.87 -32.59 -31.72
CA LEU A 1139 -20.18 -31.96 -31.59
C LEU A 1139 -21.03 -32.75 -30.61
N GLU A 1140 -20.84 -34.05 -30.43
CA GLU A 1140 -21.55 -34.88 -29.45
C GLU A 1140 -21.04 -34.73 -28.03
N ALA A 1141 -19.72 -34.73 -27.85
CA ALA A 1141 -19.10 -34.40 -26.58
C ALA A 1141 -19.48 -32.97 -26.15
N LEU A 1142 -19.74 -32.11 -27.13
CA LEU A 1142 -20.35 -30.81 -26.97
C LEU A 1142 -21.90 -30.86 -27.04
N ARG A 1143 -22.62 -31.91 -27.46
CA ARG A 1143 -23.96 -31.84 -28.13
C ARG A 1143 -25.10 -31.20 -27.38
N LEU A 1144 -25.02 -31.05 -26.07
CA LEU A 1144 -26.06 -30.36 -25.31
C LEU A 1144 -25.76 -28.86 -25.17
N LEU A 1145 -25.44 -28.17 -26.26
CA LEU A 1145 -25.12 -26.74 -26.20
C LEU A 1145 -26.26 -25.81 -25.80
N THR A 1146 -27.40 -26.33 -25.28
CA THR A 1146 -28.20 -25.63 -24.23
C THR A 1146 -29.39 -26.39 -23.61
N ARG A 1147 -29.86 -27.56 -24.08
CA ARG A 1147 -31.14 -28.08 -23.56
C ARG A 1147 -31.00 -28.66 -22.14
N GLN A 1148 -31.60 -28.00 -21.13
CA GLN A 1148 -32.07 -28.67 -19.91
C GLN A 1148 -32.73 -30.01 -20.34
N ASP A 1149 -32.37 -31.15 -19.76
CA ASP A 1149 -32.66 -31.48 -18.37
C ASP A 1149 -31.42 -31.77 -17.53
N VAL A 1150 -31.07 -30.81 -16.66
CA VAL A 1150 -30.48 -31.18 -15.36
C VAL A 1150 -31.64 -31.41 -14.40
N MET A 1151 -32.38 -32.50 -14.62
CA MET A 1151 -33.13 -33.11 -13.52
C MET A 1151 -32.16 -34.07 -12.83
N ARG A 1152 -31.63 -33.65 -11.68
CA ARG A 1152 -31.16 -34.59 -10.66
C ARG A 1152 -32.37 -35.42 -10.23
N GLY A 1153 -32.60 -36.55 -10.90
CA GLY A 1153 -33.69 -37.45 -10.57
C GLY A 1153 -33.96 -38.47 -11.66
N ALA A 1154 -33.63 -39.73 -11.36
CA ALA A 1154 -34.05 -40.95 -12.06
C ALA A 1154 -33.44 -41.23 -13.46
N GLY A 1155 -32.38 -42.05 -13.46
CA GLY A 1155 -32.35 -43.29 -14.25
C GLY A 1155 -32.57 -43.23 -15.76
N ARG A 1156 -31.86 -42.36 -16.49
CA ARG A 1156 -31.72 -42.50 -17.95
C ARG A 1156 -30.26 -42.76 -18.34
N SER A 1157 -30.05 -43.87 -19.04
CA SER A 1157 -28.78 -44.30 -19.61
C SER A 1157 -28.23 -43.24 -20.56
N ARG A 1158 -26.91 -43.00 -20.51
CA ARG A 1158 -26.19 -42.27 -21.55
C ARG A 1158 -26.58 -42.84 -22.92
N GLN A 1159 -27.16 -42.04 -23.81
CA GLN A 1159 -27.32 -42.44 -25.20
C GLN A 1159 -25.91 -42.62 -25.78
N VAL A 1160 -25.55 -43.86 -26.06
CA VAL A 1160 -24.43 -44.21 -26.93
C VAL A 1160 -24.77 -43.63 -28.30
N VAL A 1161 -23.78 -43.08 -29.01
CA VAL A 1161 -23.98 -42.59 -30.37
C VAL A 1161 -24.66 -43.71 -31.17
N GLY A 1162 -25.88 -43.46 -31.65
CA GLY A 1162 -26.49 -44.36 -32.61
C GLY A 1162 -25.63 -44.41 -33.87
N GLN A 1163 -25.78 -45.45 -34.69
CA GLN A 1163 -25.12 -45.60 -36.00
C GLN A 1163 -25.41 -44.44 -36.98
N SER A 1164 -26.16 -43.42 -36.57
CA SER A 1164 -26.51 -42.23 -37.34
C SER A 1164 -26.60 -40.96 -36.47
N PHE A 1165 -25.92 -39.89 -36.88
CA PHE A 1165 -26.02 -38.53 -36.31
C PHE A 1165 -26.71 -37.61 -37.33
N THR A 1166 -27.58 -36.68 -36.90
CA THR A 1166 -28.08 -35.58 -37.74
C THR A 1166 -27.92 -34.21 -37.06
N LEU A 1167 -27.30 -33.26 -37.77
CA LEU A 1167 -27.20 -31.85 -37.39
C LEU A 1167 -28.37 -31.07 -38.00
N ARG A 1168 -29.21 -30.51 -37.12
CA ARG A 1168 -30.38 -29.71 -37.52
C ARG A 1168 -29.95 -28.41 -38.18
N ARG A 1169 -30.66 -28.00 -39.23
CA ARG A 1169 -30.35 -26.80 -40.03
C ARG A 1169 -30.17 -25.51 -39.20
N HIS A 1170 -31.01 -25.28 -38.18
CA HIS A 1170 -30.93 -24.09 -37.32
C HIS A 1170 -29.67 -24.09 -36.44
N LEU A 1171 -29.23 -25.28 -35.98
CA LEU A 1171 -28.02 -25.41 -35.18
C LEU A 1171 -26.77 -25.24 -36.05
N ALA A 1172 -26.80 -25.75 -37.29
CA ALA A 1172 -25.75 -25.49 -38.26
C ALA A 1172 -25.58 -23.99 -38.54
N ARG A 1173 -26.69 -23.25 -38.79
CA ARG A 1173 -26.66 -21.80 -38.95
C ARG A 1173 -26.08 -21.09 -37.72
N PHE A 1174 -26.57 -21.43 -36.53
CA PHE A 1174 -26.07 -20.84 -35.28
C PHE A 1174 -24.55 -21.04 -35.08
N LEU A 1175 -24.04 -22.26 -35.31
CA LEU A 1175 -22.61 -22.55 -35.16
C LEU A 1175 -21.77 -21.78 -36.19
N VAL A 1176 -22.23 -21.66 -37.44
CA VAL A 1176 -21.57 -20.84 -38.46
C VAL A 1176 -21.51 -19.38 -38.01
N GLU A 1177 -22.62 -18.79 -37.56
CA GLU A 1177 -22.65 -17.40 -37.07
C GLU A 1177 -21.69 -17.17 -35.90
N GLU A 1178 -21.63 -18.10 -34.94
CA GLU A 1178 -20.71 -18.01 -33.80
C GLU A 1178 -19.24 -18.17 -34.21
N LEU A 1179 -18.92 -19.13 -35.09
CA LEU A 1179 -17.56 -19.33 -35.62
C LEU A 1179 -17.11 -18.12 -36.43
N GLU A 1180 -17.99 -17.55 -37.25
CA GLU A 1180 -17.68 -16.33 -38.01
C GLU A 1180 -17.42 -15.15 -37.11
N ARG A 1181 -18.18 -15.01 -36.01
CA ARG A 1181 -17.92 -13.97 -35.01
C ARG A 1181 -16.53 -14.12 -34.42
N MET A 1182 -16.13 -15.33 -34.05
CA MET A 1182 -14.79 -15.61 -33.52
C MET A 1182 -13.68 -15.38 -34.55
N ASP A 1183 -13.91 -15.74 -35.82
CA ASP A 1183 -12.94 -15.58 -36.91
C ASP A 1183 -12.64 -14.10 -37.24
N ARG A 1184 -13.53 -13.14 -36.92
CA ARG A 1184 -13.30 -11.69 -37.16
C ARG A 1184 -12.05 -11.16 -36.48
N TRP A 1185 -11.69 -11.74 -35.35
CA TRP A 1185 -10.58 -11.30 -34.49
C TRP A 1185 -9.35 -12.19 -34.63
N ARG A 1186 -9.31 -13.05 -35.66
CA ARG A 1186 -8.22 -13.99 -35.93
C ARG A 1186 -7.63 -13.72 -37.32
N PRO A 1187 -6.35 -14.09 -37.57
CA PRO A 1187 -5.76 -13.93 -38.89
C PRO A 1187 -6.54 -14.69 -39.98
N SER A 1188 -6.48 -14.20 -41.22
CA SER A 1188 -7.28 -14.74 -42.33
C SER A 1188 -6.99 -16.21 -42.68
N TRP A 1189 -5.82 -16.74 -42.30
CA TRP A 1189 -5.45 -18.14 -42.50
C TRP A 1189 -5.94 -19.08 -41.38
N GLU A 1190 -6.57 -18.56 -40.32
CA GLU A 1190 -7.08 -19.35 -39.18
C GLU A 1190 -8.60 -19.51 -39.18
N LYS A 1191 -9.29 -19.17 -40.28
CA LYS A 1191 -10.75 -19.16 -40.34
C LYS A 1191 -11.33 -20.56 -40.16
N ARG A 1192 -11.93 -20.81 -38.99
CA ARG A 1192 -12.51 -22.12 -38.63
C ARG A 1192 -13.89 -22.33 -39.24
N THR A 1193 -14.59 -21.27 -39.58
CA THR A 1193 -15.88 -21.35 -40.27
C THR A 1193 -15.75 -22.07 -41.62
N GLU A 1194 -14.73 -21.74 -42.41
CA GLU A 1194 -14.51 -22.34 -43.73
C GLU A 1194 -14.23 -23.84 -43.60
N ARG A 1195 -13.40 -24.23 -42.62
CA ARG A 1195 -13.14 -25.64 -42.30
C ARG A 1195 -14.39 -26.39 -41.85
N PHE A 1196 -15.23 -25.77 -41.02
CA PHE A 1196 -16.49 -26.37 -40.56
C PHE A 1196 -17.46 -26.62 -41.72
N LEU A 1197 -17.61 -25.65 -42.62
CA LEU A 1197 -18.44 -25.76 -43.83
C LEU A 1197 -17.91 -26.84 -44.78
N GLU A 1198 -16.59 -26.90 -44.99
CA GLU A 1198 -15.92 -27.93 -45.79
C GLU A 1198 -16.22 -29.34 -45.26
N LEU A 1199 -16.05 -29.57 -43.96
CA LEU A 1199 -16.32 -30.87 -43.32
C LEU A 1199 -17.78 -31.30 -43.49
N LEU A 1200 -18.72 -30.36 -43.40
CA LEU A 1200 -20.15 -30.63 -43.56
C LEU A 1200 -20.59 -30.77 -45.04
N GLY A 1201 -19.72 -30.46 -46.01
CA GLY A 1201 -20.08 -30.39 -47.41
C GLY A 1201 -21.15 -29.33 -47.71
N LEU A 1202 -21.13 -28.23 -46.96
CA LEU A 1202 -22.08 -27.12 -47.10
C LEU A 1202 -21.35 -25.86 -47.59
N SER A 1203 -22.00 -25.09 -48.45
CA SER A 1203 -21.66 -23.69 -48.64
C SER A 1203 -22.27 -22.81 -47.55
N ARG A 1204 -21.78 -21.57 -47.42
CA ARG A 1204 -22.25 -20.60 -46.41
C ARG A 1204 -23.75 -20.32 -46.49
N TRP A 1205 -24.33 -20.32 -47.70
CA TRP A 1205 -25.77 -20.07 -47.89
C TRP A 1205 -26.64 -21.31 -47.62
N GLU A 1206 -26.07 -22.52 -47.70
CA GLU A 1206 -26.78 -23.77 -47.36
C GLU A 1206 -26.89 -24.00 -45.85
N ALA A 1207 -26.05 -23.34 -45.05
CA ALA A 1207 -26.09 -23.38 -43.59
C ALA A 1207 -27.40 -22.75 -43.06
N GLY A 1208 -28.39 -23.60 -42.79
CA GLY A 1208 -29.74 -23.19 -42.38
C GLY A 1208 -30.86 -23.71 -43.25
N GLU A 1209 -30.56 -24.22 -44.45
CA GLU A 1209 -31.56 -24.65 -45.43
C GLU A 1209 -31.87 -26.16 -45.32
N ARG A 1210 -30.86 -27.00 -45.05
CA ARG A 1210 -31.01 -28.46 -44.94
C ARG A 1210 -30.23 -29.06 -43.76
N GLU A 1211 -30.64 -30.26 -43.35
CA GLU A 1211 -29.97 -31.04 -42.31
C GLU A 1211 -28.80 -31.83 -42.88
N VAL A 1212 -27.76 -32.04 -42.07
CA VAL A 1212 -26.60 -32.86 -42.45
C VAL A 1212 -26.59 -34.10 -41.57
N SER A 1213 -26.59 -35.27 -42.19
CA SER A 1213 -26.56 -36.56 -41.48
C SER A 1213 -25.30 -37.34 -41.84
N CYS A 1214 -24.76 -38.05 -40.86
CA CYS A 1214 -23.69 -39.03 -41.06
C CYS A 1214 -24.15 -40.37 -40.48
N GLN A 1215 -23.88 -41.45 -41.22
CA GLN A 1215 -24.11 -42.83 -40.82
C GLN A 1215 -22.79 -43.57 -40.86
N TRP A 1216 -22.52 -44.42 -39.87
CA TRP A 1216 -21.32 -45.24 -39.82
C TRP A 1216 -21.63 -46.67 -39.38
N THR A 1217 -20.91 -47.61 -39.98
CA THR A 1217 -20.96 -49.04 -39.67
C THR A 1217 -19.68 -49.45 -38.94
N GLU A 1218 -19.74 -50.37 -37.98
CA GLU A 1218 -18.60 -50.83 -37.14
C GLU A 1218 -17.36 -51.31 -37.93
N ALA A 1219 -17.46 -51.54 -39.24
CA ALA A 1219 -16.39 -52.05 -40.10
C ALA A 1219 -15.44 -50.98 -40.68
N ALA A 1220 -15.56 -49.70 -40.30
CA ALA A 1220 -14.73 -48.59 -40.82
C ALA A 1220 -13.85 -47.93 -39.76
#